data_AF-A0A1D3TFZ5-F1
#
_entry.id   AF-A0A1D3TFZ5-F1
#
_cell.length_a   1.000
_cell.length_b   1.000
_cell.length_c   1.000
_cell.angle_alpha   90.00
_cell.angle_beta   90.00
_cell.angle_gamma   90.00
#
_symmetry.space_group_name_H-M   'P 1'
#
loop_
_entity.id
_entity.type
_entity.pdbx_description
1 polymer ?
#
loop_
_entity_poly.entity_id
_entity_poly.type
_entity_poly.pdbx_seq_one_letter_code
_entity_poly.pdbx_strand_id
1 'polypeptide(L)'
;MCQVKRLLLLIVVLNYYIEIKKYILREDSIVSIFAKASKRVSSYRCSFLFNAKGKNSHYNEKSNTYVAKKIATKKKKKKILNALTSEEKYDIIKDIKKYCECTKKYRRLPTREVTIGNIKIGGTNKIAVQTMTSCDTRNVEECVYQIKKCKDLGADLVRLTVQGVQEVEASYRIKEKLLSENITIPLVADIHFNPKIALMAADIFDKIRVNPGNYVDGRKKWINRIYKTKEEFDKGKLFIKEKFIPLIEKCKRLNRAIRIGTNHGSLSSRMLSYYGDTPLGMVESAFEFADLCIENNFFNIVFSMKASNAYVMIQSYRLLVARQYQREKSNCNVEEKEKGSSLIFPLHLGVTEAGFGDNGRIKSYLGIGSLLYDGIGDTIRISLTEDPWEELIPCKKLIENLKKRIFYSDEEKSHSHMSQSQQQKNDGGNKCFDGDSSRRSIIAKVDSLCEGGKTHVTHAELTTHTAHSTDITHFAHFDENFRNFNNITKREVEKRKNVLHEDCTIGNVVTIKELEDSLQMFKDLNLDLNQNGELKKDVKTTDLIIINNFEMLTDKAKKTVEKLVEAGLHVLVRHKRESVDTIKKVKVYSRSGGILFYTNLENIANDLKEIKDHVDQKLVKGYALILNGREDVETMEKIKILEPPPLFLLLKSNNIYEHVLVTRRVNEILHSLGMNIPYIHYADIDAVTYDDILVNATLYVGTCLIDLMGDGLIINVRNDKAITKNKLKEEISSRVALNSFLTLNILQDTRIRLFKTDYIACPSCGRTLFNIQETTKKIMKLTGHLKGVKIAVMGCIVNGIGEMADAHFGYVGSAPKKIDLYYGKELVERNIPEEEACDRLIELIKKHNKWQDPS
;
A
#
# COMPACT_ATOMS: atom_id res chain seq x y z
N MET A 1 -25.86 51.33 -19.87
CA MET A 1 -25.27 49.96 -19.71
C MET A 1 -25.45 49.34 -18.32
N CYS A 2 -25.14 50.02 -17.21
CA CYS A 2 -25.14 49.38 -15.88
C CYS A 2 -26.54 48.92 -15.39
N GLN A 3 -27.59 49.74 -15.58
CA GLN A 3 -28.97 49.39 -15.23
C GLN A 3 -29.50 48.18 -16.02
N VAL A 4 -29.22 48.08 -17.33
CA VAL A 4 -29.62 46.93 -18.15
C VAL A 4 -28.97 45.63 -17.69
N LYS A 5 -27.69 45.67 -17.26
CA LYS A 5 -27.02 44.52 -16.66
C LYS A 5 -27.63 44.13 -15.30
N ARG A 6 -28.03 45.10 -14.45
CA ARG A 6 -28.74 44.82 -13.20
C ARG A 6 -30.13 44.24 -13.44
N LEU A 7 -30.89 44.75 -14.42
CA LEU A 7 -32.20 44.22 -14.79
C LEU A 7 -32.11 42.78 -15.34
N LEU A 8 -31.13 42.49 -16.20
CA LEU A 8 -30.84 41.13 -16.67
C LEU A 8 -30.46 40.19 -15.53
N LEU A 9 -29.63 40.64 -14.59
CA LEU A 9 -29.27 39.84 -13.41
C LEU A 9 -30.51 39.57 -12.54
N LEU A 10 -31.36 40.57 -12.33
CA LEU A 10 -32.62 40.43 -11.59
C LEU A 10 -33.57 39.42 -12.25
N ILE A 11 -33.72 39.48 -13.58
CA ILE A 11 -34.56 38.55 -14.36
C ILE A 11 -34.00 37.11 -14.28
N VAL A 12 -32.68 36.93 -14.33
CA VAL A 12 -32.05 35.60 -14.16
C VAL A 12 -32.28 35.07 -12.74
N VAL A 13 -32.11 35.91 -11.71
CA VAL A 13 -32.32 35.53 -10.30
C VAL A 13 -33.80 35.22 -10.02
N LEU A 14 -34.74 36.00 -10.55
CA LEU A 14 -36.19 35.76 -10.41
C LEU A 14 -36.62 34.44 -11.08
N ASN A 15 -36.11 34.14 -12.29
CA ASN A 15 -36.36 32.84 -12.93
C ASN A 15 -35.76 31.67 -12.12
N TYR A 16 -34.57 31.85 -11.54
CA TYR A 16 -33.95 30.85 -10.67
C TYR A 16 -34.79 30.59 -9.41
N TYR A 17 -35.31 31.67 -8.79
CA TYR A 17 -36.16 31.61 -7.61
C TYR A 17 -37.52 30.94 -7.87
N ILE A 18 -38.18 31.26 -8.99
CA ILE A 18 -39.45 30.65 -9.38
C ILE A 18 -39.30 29.16 -9.64
N GLU A 19 -38.24 28.73 -10.32
CA GLU A 19 -38.00 27.30 -10.56
C GLU A 19 -37.62 26.56 -9.27
N ILE A 20 -36.74 27.11 -8.42
CA ILE A 20 -36.44 26.53 -7.09
C ILE A 20 -37.73 26.34 -6.28
N LYS A 21 -38.65 27.32 -6.28
CA LYS A 21 -39.92 27.22 -5.54
C LYS A 21 -40.87 26.14 -6.11
N LYS A 22 -40.79 25.81 -7.40
CA LYS A 22 -41.52 24.66 -7.99
C LYS A 22 -40.92 23.31 -7.60
N TYR A 23 -39.59 23.21 -7.49
CA TYR A 23 -38.94 21.95 -7.12
C TYR A 23 -38.97 21.68 -5.61
N ILE A 24 -39.01 22.69 -4.74
CA ILE A 24 -39.16 22.48 -3.28
C ILE A 24 -40.53 21.87 -2.90
N LEU A 25 -41.55 22.00 -3.76
CA LEU A 25 -42.89 21.42 -3.55
C LEU A 25 -43.03 19.95 -3.98
N ARG A 26 -41.93 19.29 -4.37
CA ARG A 26 -41.84 17.84 -4.61
C ARG A 26 -40.51 17.38 -4.02
N GLU A 27 -40.54 16.51 -3.01
CA GLU A 27 -39.37 16.17 -2.18
C GLU A 27 -38.24 15.43 -2.92
N ASP A 28 -37.46 16.17 -3.71
CA ASP A 28 -36.26 15.72 -4.41
C ASP A 28 -35.02 16.48 -3.86
N SER A 29 -33.91 15.77 -3.67
CA SER A 29 -32.74 16.35 -3.00
C SER A 29 -32.11 17.53 -3.75
N ILE A 30 -31.67 18.54 -3.00
CA ILE A 30 -31.09 19.82 -3.48
C ILE A 30 -29.99 19.62 -4.54
N VAL A 31 -29.18 18.56 -4.42
CA VAL A 31 -28.08 18.23 -5.34
C VAL A 31 -28.60 17.95 -6.76
N SER A 32 -29.77 17.32 -6.90
CA SER A 32 -30.38 17.01 -8.20
C SER A 32 -30.86 18.25 -8.96
N ILE A 33 -31.28 19.29 -8.23
CA ILE A 33 -31.80 20.55 -8.76
C ILE A 33 -30.66 21.35 -9.41
N PHE A 34 -29.53 21.51 -8.72
CA PHE A 34 -28.35 22.21 -9.25
C PHE A 34 -27.74 21.51 -10.48
N ALA A 35 -27.70 20.18 -10.48
CA ALA A 35 -27.18 19.40 -11.61
C ALA A 35 -28.03 19.53 -12.89
N LYS A 36 -29.36 19.61 -12.76
CA LYS A 36 -30.28 19.79 -13.90
C LYS A 36 -30.35 21.24 -14.38
N ALA A 37 -30.28 22.22 -13.48
CA ALA A 37 -30.26 23.65 -13.83
C ALA A 37 -29.02 24.03 -14.66
N SER A 38 -27.82 23.56 -14.29
CA SER A 38 -26.59 23.91 -15.02
C SER A 38 -26.57 23.40 -16.48
N LYS A 39 -27.16 22.23 -16.75
CA LYS A 39 -27.23 21.64 -18.10
C LYS A 39 -27.97 22.55 -19.10
N ARG A 40 -29.07 23.21 -18.70
CA ARG A 40 -29.86 24.10 -19.60
C ARG A 40 -29.30 25.52 -19.74
N VAL A 41 -28.44 25.99 -18.84
CA VAL A 41 -27.76 27.29 -19.02
C VAL A 41 -26.71 27.21 -20.14
N SER A 42 -26.16 26.02 -20.42
CA SER A 42 -25.22 25.83 -21.54
C SER A 42 -25.86 26.08 -22.92
N SER A 43 -27.12 25.69 -23.14
CA SER A 43 -27.80 25.87 -24.42
C SER A 43 -28.12 27.33 -24.76
N TYR A 44 -28.29 28.21 -23.76
CA TYR A 44 -28.48 29.65 -23.98
C TYR A 44 -27.17 30.41 -24.25
N ARG A 45 -26.01 29.84 -23.92
CA ARG A 45 -24.70 30.43 -24.27
C ARG A 45 -24.31 30.20 -25.73
N CYS A 46 -24.73 29.09 -26.34
CA CYS A 46 -24.35 28.77 -27.72
C CYS A 46 -25.18 29.50 -28.80
N SER A 47 -26.41 29.93 -28.49
CA SER A 47 -27.31 30.56 -29.48
C SER A 47 -27.09 32.06 -29.67
N PHE A 48 -26.31 32.73 -28.82
CA PHE A 48 -26.11 34.19 -28.89
C PHE A 48 -24.72 34.62 -29.44
N LEU A 49 -23.79 33.69 -29.65
CA LEU A 49 -22.42 34.00 -30.10
C LEU A 49 -22.23 34.03 -31.62
N PHE A 50 -23.28 33.80 -32.42
CA PHE A 50 -23.17 33.69 -33.89
C PHE A 50 -23.90 34.78 -34.70
N ASN A 51 -24.60 35.75 -34.07
CA ASN A 51 -25.30 36.82 -34.79
C ASN A 51 -24.66 38.20 -34.54
N ALA A 52 -23.56 38.49 -35.26
CA ALA A 52 -23.08 39.85 -35.50
C ALA A 52 -22.32 39.92 -36.84
N LYS A 53 -22.76 40.81 -37.75
CA LYS A 53 -22.45 40.93 -39.21
C LYS A 53 -23.34 40.04 -40.09
N GLY A 54 -24.04 40.53 -41.12
CA GLY A 54 -24.14 41.90 -41.68
C GLY A 54 -25.40 42.06 -42.57
N LYS A 55 -25.59 43.25 -43.15
CA LYS A 55 -26.85 43.73 -43.77
C LYS A 55 -27.26 43.06 -45.10
N ASN A 56 -28.58 43.02 -45.31
CA ASN A 56 -29.36 43.19 -46.55
C ASN A 56 -28.98 42.43 -47.85
N SER A 57 -29.89 41.54 -48.28
CA SER A 57 -30.70 41.80 -49.49
C SER A 57 -31.99 40.94 -49.49
N HIS A 58 -33.07 41.46 -50.08
CA HIS A 58 -34.29 40.68 -50.36
C HIS A 58 -34.05 39.73 -51.54
N TYR A 59 -34.70 38.55 -51.56
CA TYR A 59 -35.56 38.14 -52.68
C TYR A 59 -36.51 36.99 -52.28
N ASN A 60 -37.49 36.73 -53.15
CA ASN A 60 -38.79 36.14 -52.80
C ASN A 60 -38.87 34.60 -52.61
N GLU A 61 -39.83 34.26 -51.76
CA GLU A 61 -40.84 33.19 -51.83
C GLU A 61 -40.79 32.06 -52.89
N LYS A 62 -41.30 30.92 -52.38
CA LYS A 62 -42.19 29.90 -53.01
C LYS A 62 -41.58 28.64 -53.64
N SER A 63 -41.99 27.53 -53.01
CA SER A 63 -42.33 26.21 -53.58
C SER A 63 -41.37 25.54 -54.57
N ASN A 64 -40.85 24.37 -54.19
CA ASN A 64 -41.55 23.15 -54.62
C ASN A 64 -41.18 21.90 -53.81
N THR A 65 -42.14 20.98 -53.75
CA THR A 65 -41.94 19.58 -53.34
C THR A 65 -41.21 18.80 -54.44
N TYR A 66 -40.79 17.57 -54.14
CA TYR A 66 -40.20 16.59 -55.08
C TYR A 66 -38.86 16.94 -55.74
N VAL A 67 -37.75 16.56 -55.10
CA VAL A 67 -36.83 15.56 -55.69
C VAL A 67 -36.33 14.61 -54.59
N ALA A 68 -36.84 13.38 -54.60
CA ALA A 68 -36.17 12.27 -53.92
C ALA A 68 -35.09 11.66 -54.85
N LYS A 69 -34.10 10.97 -54.26
CA LYS A 69 -33.10 10.10 -54.94
C LYS A 69 -32.09 10.77 -55.88
N LYS A 70 -31.04 11.36 -55.29
CA LYS A 70 -29.59 11.27 -55.60
C LYS A 70 -28.93 12.27 -54.64
N ILE A 71 -28.06 11.89 -53.71
CA ILE A 71 -26.77 11.24 -53.91
C ILE A 71 -26.46 10.30 -52.73
N ALA A 72 -26.26 9.02 -53.02
CA ALA A 72 -25.68 8.07 -52.08
C ALA A 72 -24.16 8.01 -52.26
N THR A 73 -23.41 8.92 -51.63
CA THR A 73 -21.95 8.78 -51.47
C THR A 73 -21.54 8.95 -50.02
N LYS A 74 -20.74 7.97 -49.55
CA LYS A 74 -20.28 7.79 -48.17
C LYS A 74 -19.62 9.05 -47.60
N LYS A 75 -20.30 9.78 -46.71
CA LYS A 75 -19.65 10.54 -45.63
C LYS A 75 -19.87 9.83 -44.29
N LYS A 76 -19.00 8.86 -43.98
CA LYS A 76 -18.79 8.44 -42.58
C LYS A 76 -18.41 9.70 -41.81
N LYS A 77 -19.28 10.21 -40.93
CA LYS A 77 -18.89 11.20 -39.92
C LYS A 77 -17.80 10.55 -39.06
N LYS A 78 -16.54 10.94 -39.27
CA LYS A 78 -15.41 10.46 -38.46
C LYS A 78 -15.68 10.94 -37.02
N LYS A 79 -16.09 10.02 -36.15
CA LYS A 79 -16.42 10.32 -34.75
C LYS A 79 -15.12 10.80 -34.10
N ILE A 80 -15.03 12.08 -33.74
CA ILE A 80 -13.85 12.64 -33.09
C ILE A 80 -13.84 12.07 -31.67
N LEU A 81 -13.12 10.95 -31.47
CA LEU A 81 -12.82 10.45 -30.12
C LEU A 81 -11.86 11.45 -29.47
N ASN A 82 -12.24 11.93 -28.29
CA ASN A 82 -11.40 12.73 -27.41
C ASN A 82 -10.55 11.81 -26.52
N ALA A 83 -9.80 12.41 -25.57
CA ALA A 83 -9.26 11.69 -24.41
C ALA A 83 -10.37 10.91 -23.69
N LEU A 84 -10.02 9.73 -23.14
CA LEU A 84 -11.02 8.85 -22.53
C LEU A 84 -11.67 9.51 -21.31
N THR A 85 -12.99 9.39 -21.23
CA THR A 85 -13.79 9.69 -20.05
C THR A 85 -13.51 8.69 -18.92
N SER A 86 -13.93 8.99 -17.69
CA SER A 86 -13.82 8.05 -16.57
C SER A 86 -14.64 6.78 -16.80
N GLU A 87 -15.78 6.90 -17.49
CA GLU A 87 -16.66 5.78 -17.87
C GLU A 87 -15.97 4.87 -18.89
N GLU A 88 -15.44 5.41 -19.98
CA GLU A 88 -14.67 4.65 -20.98
C GLU A 88 -13.41 3.98 -20.38
N LYS A 89 -12.78 4.58 -19.37
CA LYS A 89 -11.64 3.96 -18.64
C LYS A 89 -12.08 2.79 -17.77
N TYR A 90 -13.22 2.93 -17.09
CA TYR A 90 -13.80 1.86 -16.29
C TYR A 90 -14.27 0.69 -17.18
N ASP A 91 -14.87 0.99 -18.33
CA ASP A 91 -15.29 -0.01 -19.32
C ASP A 91 -14.16 -0.90 -19.84
N ILE A 92 -12.91 -0.41 -19.87
CA ILE A 92 -11.74 -1.21 -20.25
C ILE A 92 -11.42 -2.31 -19.20
N ILE A 93 -11.76 -2.08 -17.92
CA ILE A 93 -11.28 -2.90 -16.80
C ILE A 93 -12.39 -3.60 -15.99
N LYS A 94 -13.64 -3.16 -16.08
CA LYS A 94 -14.76 -3.61 -15.23
C LYS A 94 -14.99 -5.12 -15.21
N ASP A 95 -14.75 -5.79 -16.34
CA ASP A 95 -14.98 -7.23 -16.50
C ASP A 95 -13.75 -8.08 -16.12
N ILE A 96 -12.61 -7.45 -15.81
CA ILE A 96 -11.38 -8.16 -15.45
C ILE A 96 -11.40 -8.51 -13.96
N LYS A 97 -11.49 -9.80 -13.63
CA LYS A 97 -11.59 -10.29 -12.24
C LYS A 97 -10.31 -10.90 -11.64
N LYS A 98 -9.47 -11.57 -12.44
CA LYS A 98 -8.29 -12.31 -11.91
C LYS A 98 -7.04 -11.41 -11.86
N TYR A 99 -6.57 -11.08 -10.65
CA TYR A 99 -5.31 -10.38 -10.40
C TYR A 99 -4.33 -11.16 -9.50
N CYS A 100 -4.75 -12.29 -8.94
CA CYS A 100 -3.97 -13.21 -8.11
C CYS A 100 -4.42 -14.67 -8.36
N GLU A 101 -3.65 -15.64 -7.88
CA GLU A 101 -3.96 -17.07 -8.08
C GLU A 101 -5.00 -17.62 -7.12
N CYS A 102 -5.06 -17.09 -5.90
CA CYS A 102 -6.08 -17.47 -4.93
C CYS A 102 -6.22 -16.36 -3.88
N THR A 103 -7.46 -16.03 -3.53
CA THR A 103 -7.77 -15.06 -2.47
C THR A 103 -7.97 -15.72 -1.11
N LYS A 104 -8.11 -17.06 -1.09
CA LYS A 104 -8.39 -17.93 0.06
C LYS A 104 -7.15 -18.60 0.66
N LYS A 105 -6.06 -18.72 -0.11
CA LYS A 105 -4.74 -19.16 0.36
C LYS A 105 -3.62 -18.46 -0.42
N TYR A 106 -2.45 -18.29 0.20
CA TYR A 106 -1.28 -17.78 -0.51
C TYR A 106 -0.92 -18.72 -1.67
N ARG A 107 -0.83 -18.16 -2.87
CA ARG A 107 -0.25 -18.82 -4.06
C ARG A 107 0.51 -17.77 -4.85
N ARG A 108 1.79 -18.02 -5.09
CA ARG A 108 2.63 -17.13 -5.88
C ARG A 108 2.15 -17.09 -7.34
N LEU A 109 2.20 -15.90 -7.93
CA LEU A 109 1.95 -15.68 -9.35
C LEU A 109 2.97 -16.46 -10.21
N PRO A 110 2.53 -17.33 -11.15
CA PRO A 110 3.43 -18.12 -11.99
C PRO A 110 4.00 -17.25 -13.13
N THR A 111 4.97 -16.39 -12.78
CA THR A 111 5.62 -15.50 -13.74
C THR A 111 6.66 -16.23 -14.60
N ARG A 112 6.93 -15.72 -15.80
CA ARG A 112 8.01 -16.17 -16.68
C ARG A 112 9.36 -16.03 -15.98
N GLU A 113 10.24 -17.02 -16.10
CA GLU A 113 11.62 -16.91 -15.62
C GLU A 113 12.46 -15.95 -16.49
N VAL A 114 13.20 -15.05 -15.86
CA VAL A 114 14.11 -14.08 -16.51
C VAL A 114 15.49 -14.15 -15.86
N THR A 115 16.52 -14.37 -16.68
CA THR A 115 17.93 -14.40 -16.23
C THR A 115 18.50 -12.98 -16.18
N ILE A 116 19.26 -12.66 -15.13
CA ILE A 116 19.94 -11.38 -14.93
C ILE A 116 21.35 -11.67 -14.41
N GLY A 117 22.36 -11.59 -15.28
CA GLY A 117 23.72 -11.98 -14.91
C GLY A 117 23.75 -13.46 -14.50
N ASN A 118 24.21 -13.75 -13.28
CA ASN A 118 24.28 -15.10 -12.71
C ASN A 118 23.04 -15.53 -11.90
N ILE A 119 21.98 -14.72 -11.81
CA ILE A 119 20.75 -15.07 -11.09
C ILE A 119 19.56 -15.20 -12.04
N LYS A 120 18.49 -15.79 -11.52
CA LYS A 120 17.17 -15.81 -12.16
C LYS A 120 16.10 -15.22 -11.23
N ILE A 121 15.10 -14.56 -11.82
CA ILE A 121 13.91 -14.08 -11.13
C ILE A 121 12.65 -14.53 -11.87
N GLY A 122 11.53 -14.58 -11.16
CA GLY A 122 10.28 -15.15 -11.68
C GLY A 122 10.20 -16.67 -11.53
N GLY A 123 9.09 -17.25 -11.98
CA GLY A 123 8.82 -18.69 -11.86
C GLY A 123 8.79 -19.15 -10.40
N THR A 124 9.61 -20.14 -10.07
CA THR A 124 9.78 -20.66 -8.70
C THR A 124 10.97 -20.06 -7.95
N ASN A 125 11.83 -19.26 -8.58
CA ASN A 125 13.03 -18.66 -7.98
C ASN A 125 12.70 -17.75 -6.80
N LYS A 126 13.57 -17.69 -5.77
CA LYS A 126 13.36 -16.82 -4.60
C LYS A 126 13.06 -15.36 -4.99
N ILE A 127 12.29 -14.66 -4.15
CA ILE A 127 12.08 -13.22 -4.30
C ILE A 127 13.43 -12.52 -4.09
N ALA A 128 13.96 -11.89 -5.15
CA ALA A 128 15.30 -11.31 -5.11
C ALA A 128 15.33 -9.94 -4.42
N VAL A 129 16.26 -9.72 -3.48
CA VAL A 129 16.42 -8.45 -2.75
C VAL A 129 17.30 -7.48 -3.54
N GLN A 130 16.84 -6.24 -3.72
CA GLN A 130 17.56 -5.19 -4.46
C GLN A 130 17.75 -3.93 -3.62
N THR A 131 18.90 -3.30 -3.81
CA THR A 131 19.21 -1.95 -3.32
C THR A 131 19.76 -1.06 -4.45
N MET A 132 20.05 0.21 -4.17
CA MET A 132 20.67 1.16 -5.09
C MET A 132 21.77 1.93 -4.36
N THR A 133 22.91 2.14 -5.01
CA THR A 133 24.01 2.92 -4.43
C THR A 133 23.62 4.40 -4.22
N SER A 134 24.12 4.98 -3.13
CA SER A 134 24.05 6.42 -2.85
C SER A 134 25.23 7.19 -3.42
N CYS A 135 26.35 6.50 -3.72
CA CYS A 135 27.53 7.07 -4.36
C CYS A 135 27.23 7.78 -5.69
N ASP A 136 27.94 8.87 -5.98
CA ASP A 136 28.12 9.35 -7.35
C ASP A 136 28.86 8.26 -8.13
N THR A 137 28.27 7.79 -9.23
CA THR A 137 28.80 6.68 -10.05
C THR A 137 30.17 6.96 -10.65
N ARG A 138 30.60 8.23 -10.69
CA ARG A 138 31.96 8.63 -11.10
C ARG A 138 33.02 8.31 -10.03
N ASN A 139 32.64 8.20 -8.76
CA ASN A 139 33.53 7.75 -7.69
C ASN A 139 33.57 6.21 -7.66
N VAL A 140 34.49 5.66 -8.45
CA VAL A 140 34.67 4.21 -8.62
C VAL A 140 34.88 3.48 -7.29
N GLU A 141 35.75 3.98 -6.41
CA GLU A 141 36.09 3.28 -5.15
C GLU A 141 34.90 3.22 -4.20
N GLU A 142 34.22 4.34 -3.99
CA GLU A 142 33.05 4.41 -3.10
C GLU A 142 31.91 3.52 -3.63
N CYS A 143 31.67 3.50 -4.94
CA CYS A 143 30.68 2.60 -5.51
C CYS A 143 31.07 1.13 -5.40
N VAL A 144 32.34 0.76 -5.59
CA VAL A 144 32.83 -0.61 -5.37
C VAL A 144 32.67 -1.00 -3.90
N TYR A 145 33.00 -0.12 -2.95
CA TYR A 145 32.78 -0.33 -1.51
C TYR A 145 31.30 -0.54 -1.17
N GLN A 146 30.40 0.33 -1.63
CA GLN A 146 28.97 0.20 -1.39
C GLN A 146 28.41 -1.10 -1.99
N ILE A 147 28.81 -1.47 -3.21
CA ILE A 147 28.36 -2.72 -3.86
C ILE A 147 28.82 -3.95 -3.07
N LYS A 148 30.09 -3.98 -2.61
CA LYS A 148 30.61 -5.04 -1.73
C LYS A 148 29.79 -5.17 -0.46
N LYS A 149 29.68 -4.08 0.30
CA LYS A 149 28.93 -4.05 1.56
C LYS A 149 27.47 -4.47 1.40
N CYS A 150 26.81 -4.06 0.31
CA CYS A 150 25.46 -4.50 0.00
C CYS A 150 25.37 -6.00 -0.36
N LYS A 151 26.31 -6.53 -1.15
CA LYS A 151 26.42 -7.97 -1.44
C LYS A 151 26.60 -8.79 -0.16
N ASP A 152 27.55 -8.39 0.68
CA ASP A 152 27.90 -9.12 1.91
C ASP A 152 26.74 -9.10 2.92
N LEU A 153 25.96 -8.02 2.93
CA LEU A 153 24.69 -7.91 3.65
C LEU A 153 23.51 -8.57 2.92
N GLY A 154 23.74 -9.30 1.84
CA GLY A 154 22.76 -10.18 1.18
C GLY A 154 21.85 -9.53 0.14
N ALA A 155 22.31 -8.49 -0.56
CA ALA A 155 21.66 -8.02 -1.78
C ALA A 155 21.87 -9.00 -2.94
N ASP A 156 20.80 -9.32 -3.69
CA ASP A 156 20.89 -10.16 -4.90
C ASP A 156 21.24 -9.35 -6.15
N LEU A 157 20.89 -8.06 -6.20
CA LEU A 157 21.33 -7.13 -7.25
C LEU A 157 21.52 -5.72 -6.68
N VAL A 158 22.45 -4.97 -7.27
CA VAL A 158 22.68 -3.55 -6.92
C VAL A 158 22.43 -2.66 -8.14
N ARG A 159 21.69 -1.56 -7.94
CA ARG A 159 21.40 -0.56 -8.97
C ARG A 159 22.33 0.66 -8.84
N LEU A 160 22.79 1.18 -9.97
CA LEU A 160 23.59 2.41 -10.07
C LEU A 160 22.86 3.47 -10.91
N THR A 161 23.15 4.74 -10.65
CA THR A 161 22.70 5.86 -11.48
C THR A 161 23.57 5.95 -12.74
N VAL A 162 22.96 5.96 -13.93
CA VAL A 162 23.73 6.22 -15.17
C VAL A 162 22.96 7.22 -16.03
N GLN A 163 23.41 8.48 -16.08
CA GLN A 163 22.75 9.54 -16.87
C GLN A 163 23.60 10.10 -18.02
N GLY A 164 24.93 10.05 -17.92
CA GLY A 164 25.87 10.51 -18.95
C GLY A 164 26.94 9.49 -19.31
N VAL A 165 27.89 9.92 -20.16
CA VAL A 165 29.00 9.10 -20.64
C VAL A 165 30.03 8.83 -19.53
N GLN A 166 30.29 9.82 -18.67
CA GLN A 166 31.23 9.70 -17.55
C GLN A 166 30.82 8.58 -16.59
N GLU A 167 29.53 8.45 -16.27
CA GLU A 167 29.01 7.38 -15.43
C GLU A 167 29.10 6.00 -16.11
N VAL A 168 28.98 5.92 -17.44
CA VAL A 168 29.21 4.68 -18.20
C VAL A 168 30.68 4.26 -18.13
N GLU A 169 31.61 5.17 -18.39
CA GLU A 169 33.05 4.91 -18.31
C GLU A 169 33.49 4.52 -16.90
N ALA A 170 32.96 5.17 -15.87
CA ALA A 170 33.18 4.79 -14.48
C ALA A 170 32.56 3.42 -14.16
N SER A 171 31.37 3.12 -14.70
CA SER A 171 30.73 1.80 -14.54
C SER A 171 31.54 0.65 -15.14
N TYR A 172 32.29 0.88 -16.23
CA TYR A 172 33.23 -0.11 -16.77
C TYR A 172 34.30 -0.44 -15.72
N ARG A 173 34.97 0.60 -15.18
CA ARG A 173 36.01 0.45 -14.14
C ARG A 173 35.48 -0.17 -12.84
N ILE A 174 34.22 0.13 -12.47
CA ILE A 174 33.52 -0.50 -11.34
C ILE A 174 33.33 -2.00 -11.61
N LYS A 175 32.80 -2.39 -12.78
CA LYS A 175 32.57 -3.80 -13.12
C LYS A 175 33.89 -4.57 -13.21
N GLU A 176 34.92 -3.98 -13.81
CA GLU A 176 36.28 -4.53 -13.90
C GLU A 176 36.88 -4.83 -12.51
N LYS A 177 36.88 -3.85 -11.59
CA LYS A 177 37.37 -4.04 -10.22
C LYS A 177 36.60 -5.11 -9.45
N LEU A 178 35.27 -5.10 -9.54
CA LEU A 178 34.44 -6.14 -8.93
C LEU A 178 34.81 -7.52 -9.47
N LEU A 179 35.01 -7.67 -10.78
CA LEU A 179 35.41 -8.95 -11.38
C LEU A 179 36.83 -9.37 -10.99
N SER A 180 37.79 -8.46 -10.88
CA SER A 180 39.16 -8.79 -10.40
C SER A 180 39.19 -9.30 -8.96
N GLU A 181 38.13 -9.04 -8.18
CA GLU A 181 37.93 -9.52 -6.82
C GLU A 181 36.92 -10.69 -6.73
N ASN A 182 36.60 -11.34 -7.86
CA ASN A 182 35.62 -12.42 -7.99
C ASN A 182 34.19 -12.04 -7.52
N ILE A 183 33.81 -10.78 -7.69
CA ILE A 183 32.50 -10.23 -7.29
C ILE A 183 31.57 -10.14 -8.50
N THR A 184 30.76 -11.18 -8.67
CA THR A 184 29.87 -11.38 -9.82
C THR A 184 28.43 -10.87 -9.62
N ILE A 185 28.19 -10.04 -8.60
CA ILE A 185 26.82 -9.53 -8.30
C ILE A 185 26.23 -8.79 -9.52
N PRO A 186 24.99 -9.10 -9.95
CA PRO A 186 24.38 -8.44 -11.09
C PRO A 186 24.15 -6.94 -10.85
N LEU A 187 24.60 -6.13 -11.80
CA LEU A 187 24.45 -4.67 -11.77
C LEU A 187 23.27 -4.22 -12.62
N VAL A 188 22.54 -3.21 -12.13
CA VAL A 188 21.39 -2.62 -12.82
C VAL A 188 21.66 -1.15 -13.16
N ALA A 189 21.56 -0.76 -14.42
CA ALA A 189 21.67 0.65 -14.82
C ALA A 189 20.31 1.36 -14.67
N ASP A 190 20.27 2.49 -13.97
CA ASP A 190 19.06 3.32 -13.84
C ASP A 190 19.08 4.52 -14.78
N ILE A 191 18.33 4.45 -15.88
CA ILE A 191 18.43 5.40 -17.00
C ILE A 191 17.07 6.07 -17.22
N HIS A 192 17.08 7.40 -17.36
CA HIS A 192 15.84 8.20 -17.40
C HIS A 192 15.52 8.82 -18.77
N PHE A 193 16.51 9.35 -19.50
CA PHE A 193 16.24 10.26 -20.63
C PHE A 193 17.00 10.01 -21.94
N ASN A 194 18.02 9.14 -21.94
CA ASN A 194 18.98 9.08 -23.04
C ASN A 194 19.15 7.66 -23.60
N PRO A 195 18.51 7.34 -24.75
CA PRO A 195 18.67 6.07 -25.44
C PRO A 195 20.12 5.71 -25.78
N LYS A 196 20.98 6.69 -26.08
CA LYS A 196 22.41 6.43 -26.35
C LYS A 196 23.12 5.89 -25.11
N ILE A 197 22.83 6.45 -23.94
CA ILE A 197 23.40 5.97 -22.67
C ILE A 197 22.87 4.58 -22.32
N ALA A 198 21.61 4.27 -22.64
CA ALA A 198 21.07 2.91 -22.49
C ALA A 198 21.78 1.89 -23.38
N LEU A 199 22.07 2.24 -24.63
CA LEU A 199 22.86 1.40 -25.53
C LEU A 199 24.27 1.16 -25.01
N MET A 200 24.96 2.18 -24.50
CA MET A 200 26.33 2.01 -23.95
C MET A 200 26.32 1.22 -22.64
N ALA A 201 25.35 1.45 -21.76
CA ALA A 201 25.22 0.71 -20.50
C ALA A 201 24.94 -0.79 -20.72
N ALA A 202 24.26 -1.18 -21.80
CA ALA A 202 23.96 -2.59 -22.10
C ALA A 202 25.21 -3.47 -22.31
N ASP A 203 26.36 -2.90 -22.65
CA ASP A 203 27.63 -3.63 -22.75
C ASP A 203 28.11 -4.10 -21.35
N ILE A 204 27.93 -3.26 -20.33
CA ILE A 204 28.51 -3.41 -18.99
C ILE A 204 27.53 -4.05 -17.99
N PHE A 205 26.27 -3.65 -18.04
CA PHE A 205 25.26 -3.96 -17.03
C PHE A 205 24.42 -5.20 -17.38
N ASP A 206 24.05 -5.95 -16.36
CA ASP A 206 23.27 -7.20 -16.48
C ASP A 206 21.78 -6.93 -16.72
N LYS A 207 21.27 -5.76 -16.27
CA LYS A 207 19.91 -5.29 -16.49
C LYS A 207 19.84 -3.78 -16.70
N ILE A 208 19.04 -3.33 -17.67
CA ILE A 208 18.79 -1.90 -17.93
C ILE A 208 17.39 -1.54 -17.45
N ARG A 209 17.25 -0.54 -16.55
CA ARG A 209 15.94 0.07 -16.27
C ARG A 209 15.69 1.21 -17.24
N VAL A 210 14.53 1.16 -17.89
CA VAL A 210 13.95 2.27 -18.66
C VAL A 210 12.68 2.80 -17.96
N ASN A 211 12.38 4.08 -18.17
CA ASN A 211 11.15 4.72 -17.70
C ASN A 211 10.32 5.18 -18.90
N PRO A 212 9.20 4.51 -19.24
CA PRO A 212 8.41 4.79 -20.43
C PRO A 212 8.05 6.26 -20.64
N GLY A 213 7.69 6.98 -19.57
CA GLY A 213 7.20 8.36 -19.68
C GLY A 213 8.27 9.42 -19.97
N ASN A 214 9.55 9.08 -19.78
CA ASN A 214 10.67 10.02 -19.91
C ASN A 214 11.78 9.54 -20.89
N TYR A 215 11.83 8.25 -21.26
CA TYR A 215 12.88 7.66 -22.10
C TYR A 215 13.05 8.34 -23.46
N VAL A 216 11.96 8.92 -23.98
CA VAL A 216 11.87 9.50 -25.33
C VAL A 216 11.52 10.99 -25.30
N ASP A 217 10.63 11.40 -24.39
CA ASP A 217 10.21 12.80 -24.23
C ASP A 217 11.23 13.67 -23.44
N GLY A 218 12.24 13.05 -22.82
CA GLY A 218 13.26 13.74 -22.03
C GLY A 218 12.75 14.22 -20.67
N ARG A 219 13.32 15.33 -20.15
CA ARG A 219 12.89 15.90 -18.87
C ARG A 219 11.46 16.45 -18.97
N LYS A 220 10.59 16.00 -18.05
CA LYS A 220 9.19 16.44 -17.94
C LYS A 220 9.12 17.96 -17.81
N LYS A 221 8.44 18.60 -18.76
CA LYS A 221 8.02 20.01 -18.70
C LYS A 221 6.52 20.05 -18.52
N TRP A 222 5.99 21.00 -17.74
CA TRP A 222 4.54 21.20 -17.54
C TRP A 222 3.86 21.83 -18.77
N ILE A 223 4.10 21.27 -19.96
CA ILE A 223 3.55 21.75 -21.23
C ILE A 223 2.28 20.96 -21.53
N ASN A 224 1.14 21.64 -21.50
CA ASN A 224 -0.20 21.10 -21.74
C ASN A 224 -0.44 20.80 -23.23
N ARG A 225 0.39 19.95 -23.85
CA ARG A 225 0.07 19.39 -25.18
C ARG A 225 -1.05 18.37 -25.03
N ILE A 226 -2.27 18.80 -25.33
CA ILE A 226 -3.46 17.94 -25.31
C ILE A 226 -3.46 17.07 -26.56
N TYR A 227 -3.36 15.75 -26.38
CA TYR A 227 -3.54 14.75 -27.43
C TYR A 227 -5.02 14.41 -27.45
N LYS A 228 -5.76 14.95 -28.42
CA LYS A 228 -7.22 14.82 -28.43
C LYS A 228 -7.64 13.51 -29.08
N THR A 229 -7.00 13.09 -30.16
CA THR A 229 -7.43 11.93 -30.94
C THR A 229 -6.53 10.70 -30.74
N LYS A 230 -7.11 9.51 -30.94
CA LYS A 230 -6.37 8.25 -30.95
C LYS A 230 -5.28 8.22 -32.05
N GLU A 231 -5.55 8.82 -33.21
CA GLU A 231 -4.57 8.95 -34.30
C GLU A 231 -3.35 9.82 -33.91
N GLU A 232 -3.55 10.92 -33.19
CA GLU A 232 -2.45 11.73 -32.63
C GLU A 232 -1.67 10.97 -31.54
N PHE A 233 -2.37 10.19 -30.72
CA PHE A 233 -1.76 9.37 -29.68
C PHE A 233 -0.90 8.25 -30.28
N ASP A 234 -1.40 7.53 -31.29
CA ASP A 234 -0.67 6.39 -31.88
C ASP A 234 0.50 6.85 -32.77
N LYS A 235 0.44 8.03 -33.39
CA LYS A 235 1.61 8.64 -34.06
C LYS A 235 2.81 8.81 -33.14
N GLY A 236 2.59 9.06 -31.84
CA GLY A 236 3.65 9.15 -30.84
C GLY A 236 4.44 7.84 -30.65
N LYS A 237 3.83 6.68 -30.95
CA LYS A 237 4.48 5.37 -30.81
C LYS A 237 5.63 5.16 -31.81
N LEU A 238 5.56 5.76 -32.99
CA LEU A 238 6.59 5.59 -34.03
C LEU A 238 7.97 6.06 -33.56
N PHE A 239 8.02 7.20 -32.87
CA PHE A 239 9.27 7.73 -32.32
C PHE A 239 9.81 6.88 -31.15
N ILE A 240 8.92 6.29 -30.34
CA ILE A 240 9.32 5.34 -29.30
C ILE A 240 9.91 4.07 -29.94
N LYS A 241 9.27 3.54 -30.99
CA LYS A 241 9.74 2.38 -31.75
C LYS A 241 11.15 2.62 -32.30
N GLU A 242 11.38 3.75 -32.94
CA GLU A 242 12.69 4.16 -33.47
C GLU A 242 13.80 4.21 -32.41
N LYS A 243 13.51 4.73 -31.20
CA LYS A 243 14.52 4.91 -30.13
C LYS A 243 14.66 3.73 -29.17
N PHE A 244 13.71 2.80 -29.14
CA PHE A 244 13.69 1.68 -28.20
C PHE A 244 14.10 0.35 -28.84
N ILE A 245 13.77 0.08 -30.11
CA ILE A 245 14.17 -1.16 -30.80
C ILE A 245 15.68 -1.43 -30.76
N PRO A 246 16.58 -0.44 -31.02
CA PRO A 246 18.02 -0.69 -30.94
C PRO A 246 18.49 -1.19 -29.57
N LEU A 247 17.82 -0.78 -28.49
CA LEU A 247 18.10 -1.28 -27.14
C LEU A 247 17.58 -2.71 -26.95
N ILE A 248 16.40 -3.02 -27.47
CA ILE A 248 15.84 -4.39 -27.45
C ILE A 248 16.78 -5.35 -28.16
N GLU A 249 17.19 -5.02 -29.40
CA GLU A 249 18.11 -5.84 -30.21
C GLU A 249 19.45 -6.06 -29.52
N LYS A 250 20.03 -4.98 -28.95
CA LYS A 250 21.29 -5.06 -28.23
C LYS A 250 21.19 -5.90 -26.96
N CYS A 251 20.15 -5.68 -26.15
CA CYS A 251 19.90 -6.49 -24.95
C CYS A 251 19.63 -7.96 -25.30
N LYS A 252 18.93 -8.24 -26.41
CA LYS A 252 18.72 -9.60 -26.91
C LYS A 252 20.04 -10.30 -27.26
N ARG A 253 20.89 -9.64 -28.05
CA ARG A 253 22.22 -10.16 -28.45
C ARG A 253 23.16 -10.40 -27.26
N LEU A 254 23.09 -9.55 -26.24
CA LEU A 254 23.95 -9.60 -25.05
C LEU A 254 23.31 -10.36 -23.86
N ASN A 255 22.14 -10.99 -24.06
CA ASN A 255 21.34 -11.65 -23.02
C ASN A 255 21.15 -10.79 -21.74
N ARG A 256 20.84 -9.50 -21.93
CA ARG A 256 20.52 -8.56 -20.83
C ARG A 256 19.01 -8.52 -20.60
N ALA A 257 18.61 -8.19 -19.36
CA ALA A 257 17.21 -7.92 -19.05
C ALA A 257 16.87 -6.43 -19.18
N ILE A 258 15.61 -6.11 -19.49
CA ILE A 258 15.07 -4.75 -19.46
C ILE A 258 13.99 -4.66 -18.38
N ARG A 259 14.17 -3.75 -17.41
CA ARG A 259 13.10 -3.36 -16.49
C ARG A 259 12.32 -2.18 -17.05
N ILE A 260 11.08 -2.41 -17.47
CA ILE A 260 10.12 -1.39 -17.86
C ILE A 260 9.46 -0.84 -16.59
N GLY A 261 9.94 0.30 -16.11
CA GLY A 261 9.57 0.84 -14.80
C GLY A 261 8.87 2.19 -14.86
N THR A 262 7.54 2.16 -14.81
CA THR A 262 6.66 3.34 -14.77
C THR A 262 6.53 3.89 -13.35
N ASN A 263 6.79 5.19 -13.18
CA ASN A 263 6.47 5.92 -11.95
C ASN A 263 5.23 6.80 -12.20
N HIS A 264 4.31 6.87 -11.24
CA HIS A 264 3.09 7.69 -11.29
C HIS A 264 3.40 9.15 -11.69
N GLY A 265 4.26 9.81 -10.89
CA GLY A 265 4.68 11.19 -11.15
C GLY A 265 5.41 11.44 -12.48
N SER A 266 5.85 10.41 -13.21
CA SER A 266 6.62 10.53 -14.45
C SER A 266 5.93 9.96 -15.69
N LEU A 267 4.60 9.84 -15.71
CA LEU A 267 3.89 9.56 -16.96
C LEU A 267 4.13 10.68 -18.00
N SER A 268 4.25 10.29 -19.27
CA SER A 268 4.41 11.22 -20.40
C SER A 268 3.16 12.07 -20.60
N SER A 269 3.30 13.26 -21.17
CA SER A 269 2.16 14.14 -21.45
C SER A 269 1.11 13.48 -22.36
N ARG A 270 1.52 12.54 -23.21
CA ARG A 270 0.61 11.76 -24.06
C ARG A 270 -0.21 10.75 -23.27
N MET A 271 0.41 10.01 -22.34
CA MET A 271 -0.31 9.09 -21.46
C MET A 271 -1.24 9.83 -20.49
N LEU A 272 -0.74 10.90 -19.87
CA LEU A 272 -1.53 11.78 -19.00
C LEU A 272 -2.71 12.42 -19.73
N SER A 273 -2.52 12.88 -20.97
CA SER A 273 -3.60 13.49 -21.75
C SER A 273 -4.69 12.49 -22.15
N TYR A 274 -4.38 11.20 -22.33
CA TYR A 274 -5.32 10.23 -22.89
C TYR A 274 -5.94 9.30 -21.84
N TYR A 275 -5.11 8.74 -20.94
CA TYR A 275 -5.54 7.87 -19.84
C TYR A 275 -5.67 8.62 -18.50
N GLY A 276 -5.07 9.79 -18.34
CA GLY A 276 -5.00 10.49 -17.06
C GLY A 276 -3.95 9.92 -16.11
N ASP A 277 -3.74 10.60 -15.00
CA ASP A 277 -2.83 10.16 -13.93
C ASP A 277 -3.51 9.08 -13.08
N THR A 278 -3.51 7.85 -13.60
CA THR A 278 -4.32 6.73 -13.09
C THR A 278 -3.54 5.42 -13.15
N PRO A 279 -3.93 4.40 -12.33
CA PRO A 279 -3.37 3.05 -12.44
C PRO A 279 -3.43 2.49 -13.87
N LEU A 280 -4.53 2.71 -14.60
CA LEU A 280 -4.66 2.30 -16.00
C LEU A 280 -3.64 3.02 -16.90
N GLY A 281 -3.44 4.34 -16.71
CA GLY A 281 -2.41 5.10 -17.42
C GLY A 281 -1.00 4.59 -17.16
N MET A 282 -0.69 4.15 -15.94
CA MET A 282 0.60 3.52 -15.62
C MET A 282 0.78 2.17 -16.33
N VAL A 283 -0.27 1.36 -16.33
CA VAL A 283 -0.29 0.02 -16.94
C VAL A 283 -0.15 0.10 -18.47
N GLU A 284 -0.96 0.91 -19.16
CA GLU A 284 -0.85 1.07 -20.61
C GLU A 284 0.47 1.75 -21.04
N SER A 285 1.04 2.63 -20.20
CA SER A 285 2.36 3.21 -20.48
C SER A 285 3.49 2.18 -20.39
N ALA A 286 3.39 1.16 -19.54
CA ALA A 286 4.38 0.08 -19.50
C ALA A 286 4.19 -0.89 -20.67
N PHE A 287 2.93 -1.24 -20.97
CA PHE A 287 2.63 -2.15 -22.07
C PHE A 287 3.07 -1.62 -23.43
N GLU A 288 2.98 -0.32 -23.68
CA GLU A 288 3.46 0.26 -24.96
C GLU A 288 4.94 -0.07 -25.26
N PHE A 289 5.77 -0.22 -24.23
CA PHE A 289 7.16 -0.65 -24.37
C PHE A 289 7.28 -2.18 -24.41
N ALA A 290 6.44 -2.91 -23.67
CA ALA A 290 6.46 -4.38 -23.67
C ALA A 290 5.96 -4.98 -24.99
N ASP A 291 4.96 -4.36 -25.62
CA ASP A 291 4.43 -4.72 -26.94
C ASP A 291 5.58 -4.67 -27.97
N LEU A 292 6.42 -3.64 -27.94
CA LEU A 292 7.62 -3.53 -28.78
C LEU A 292 8.66 -4.63 -28.49
N CYS A 293 8.85 -5.02 -27.22
CA CYS A 293 9.72 -6.15 -26.87
C CYS A 293 9.21 -7.47 -27.44
N ILE A 294 7.90 -7.74 -27.30
CA ILE A 294 7.25 -8.96 -27.79
C ILE A 294 7.28 -9.00 -29.33
N GLU A 295 6.96 -7.90 -30.02
CA GLU A 295 7.09 -7.75 -31.49
C GLU A 295 8.50 -8.12 -32.00
N ASN A 296 9.55 -7.90 -31.19
CA ASN A 296 10.94 -8.19 -31.52
C ASN A 296 11.46 -9.52 -30.92
N ASN A 297 10.57 -10.38 -30.43
CA ASN A 297 10.87 -11.66 -29.78
C ASN A 297 11.90 -11.51 -28.64
N PHE A 298 11.69 -10.53 -27.75
CA PHE A 298 12.51 -10.29 -26.56
C PHE A 298 11.65 -10.41 -25.30
N PHE A 299 12.00 -11.37 -24.43
CA PHE A 299 11.17 -11.76 -23.29
C PHE A 299 11.87 -11.63 -21.92
N ASN A 300 13.10 -11.12 -21.87
CA ASN A 300 13.81 -10.81 -20.61
C ASN A 300 13.30 -9.47 -20.03
N ILE A 301 11.99 -9.38 -19.79
CA ILE A 301 11.29 -8.18 -19.34
C ILE A 301 10.96 -8.30 -17.84
N VAL A 302 11.10 -7.19 -17.12
CA VAL A 302 10.65 -7.05 -15.73
C VAL A 302 9.79 -5.78 -15.62
N PHE A 303 8.62 -5.83 -15.02
CA PHE A 303 7.82 -4.62 -14.79
C PHE A 303 8.06 -4.01 -13.40
N SER A 304 7.84 -2.70 -13.28
CA SER A 304 7.55 -2.07 -11.98
C SER A 304 6.60 -0.90 -12.13
N MET A 305 5.61 -0.83 -11.24
CA MET A 305 4.67 0.29 -11.08
C MET A 305 4.97 1.00 -9.76
N LYS A 306 5.51 2.21 -9.77
CA LYS A 306 5.88 2.91 -8.54
C LYS A 306 5.04 4.16 -8.29
N ALA A 307 4.52 4.28 -7.08
CA ALA A 307 3.86 5.49 -6.58
C ALA A 307 4.30 5.73 -5.12
N SER A 308 4.18 6.98 -4.66
CA SER A 308 4.38 7.37 -3.26
C SER A 308 3.13 7.17 -2.40
N ASN A 309 1.96 7.03 -3.04
CA ASN A 309 0.74 6.53 -2.42
C ASN A 309 0.68 5.00 -2.56
N ALA A 310 0.68 4.29 -1.43
CA ALA A 310 0.64 2.83 -1.38
C ALA A 310 -0.61 2.25 -2.08
N TYR A 311 -1.77 2.91 -1.96
CA TYR A 311 -3.01 2.46 -2.61
C TYR A 311 -2.87 2.47 -4.14
N VAL A 312 -2.39 3.59 -4.71
CA VAL A 312 -2.16 3.74 -6.16
C VAL A 312 -1.15 2.71 -6.65
N MET A 313 -0.09 2.45 -5.89
CA MET A 313 0.88 1.39 -6.19
C MET A 313 0.21 0.01 -6.25
N ILE A 314 -0.51 -0.38 -5.19
CA ILE A 314 -1.17 -1.68 -5.09
C ILE A 314 -2.14 -1.90 -6.26
N GLN A 315 -3.05 -0.94 -6.53
CA GLN A 315 -4.00 -1.08 -7.63
C GLN A 315 -3.31 -1.13 -9.00
N SER A 316 -2.18 -0.44 -9.19
CA SER A 316 -1.41 -0.49 -10.43
C SER A 316 -0.79 -1.86 -10.68
N TYR A 317 -0.29 -2.56 -9.65
CA TYR A 317 0.21 -3.94 -9.82
C TYR A 317 -0.92 -4.96 -10.00
N ARG A 318 -2.00 -4.86 -9.22
CA ARG A 318 -3.16 -5.76 -9.40
C ARG A 318 -3.73 -5.63 -10.81
N LEU A 319 -3.93 -4.40 -11.30
CA LEU A 319 -4.38 -4.14 -12.66
C LEU A 319 -3.36 -4.60 -13.72
N LEU A 320 -2.05 -4.42 -13.50
CA LEU A 320 -1.01 -4.94 -14.39
C LEU A 320 -1.14 -6.46 -14.56
N VAL A 321 -1.19 -7.21 -13.46
CA VAL A 321 -1.35 -8.68 -13.50
C VAL A 321 -2.64 -9.08 -14.20
N ALA A 322 -3.74 -8.41 -13.87
CA ALA A 322 -5.04 -8.71 -14.44
C ALA A 322 -5.11 -8.45 -15.97
N ARG A 323 -4.46 -7.36 -16.42
CA ARG A 323 -4.30 -7.06 -17.84
C ARG A 323 -3.31 -7.99 -18.54
N GLN A 324 -2.26 -8.49 -17.88
CA GLN A 324 -1.40 -9.55 -18.44
C GLN A 324 -2.22 -10.83 -18.70
N TYR A 325 -3.04 -11.28 -17.74
CA TYR A 325 -3.94 -12.43 -17.95
C TYR A 325 -4.96 -12.21 -19.07
N GLN A 326 -5.50 -11.00 -19.20
CA GLN A 326 -6.40 -10.66 -20.30
C GLN A 326 -5.67 -10.73 -21.66
N ARG A 327 -4.46 -10.16 -21.74
CA ARG A 327 -3.63 -10.15 -22.95
C ARG A 327 -3.16 -11.54 -23.35
N GLU A 328 -2.74 -12.39 -22.40
CA GLU A 328 -2.35 -13.78 -22.66
C GLU A 328 -3.50 -14.60 -23.27
N LYS A 329 -4.74 -14.38 -22.81
CA LYS A 329 -5.94 -14.99 -23.42
C LYS A 329 -6.24 -14.48 -24.83
N SER A 330 -6.00 -13.20 -25.10
CA SER A 330 -6.29 -12.58 -26.41
C SER A 330 -5.20 -12.81 -27.46
N ASN A 331 -3.93 -12.88 -27.06
CA ASN A 331 -2.76 -13.00 -27.94
C ASN A 331 -2.35 -14.47 -28.16
N CYS A 332 -3.29 -15.42 -28.09
CA CYS A 332 -3.04 -16.85 -28.27
C CYS A 332 -2.66 -17.21 -29.72
N ASN A 333 -1.45 -16.88 -30.14
CA ASN A 333 -0.78 -17.54 -31.26
C ASN A 333 -0.46 -18.99 -30.84
N VAL A 334 -0.80 -19.96 -31.69
CA VAL A 334 -0.70 -21.40 -31.36
C VAL A 334 0.75 -21.82 -31.01
N GLU A 335 1.72 -21.27 -31.74
CA GLU A 335 3.16 -21.59 -31.59
C GLU A 335 3.77 -21.24 -30.21
N GLU A 336 3.24 -20.25 -29.48
CA GLU A 336 3.77 -19.90 -28.15
C GLU A 336 3.21 -20.82 -27.05
N LYS A 337 1.99 -21.34 -27.23
CA LYS A 337 1.42 -22.39 -26.37
C LYS A 337 2.17 -23.70 -26.51
N GLU A 338 2.53 -24.08 -27.74
CA GLU A 338 3.35 -25.27 -28.00
C GLU A 338 4.75 -25.20 -27.37
N LYS A 339 5.28 -23.98 -27.17
CA LYS A 339 6.55 -23.72 -26.46
C LYS A 339 6.39 -23.45 -24.95
N GLY A 340 5.19 -23.62 -24.39
CA GLY A 340 4.92 -23.48 -22.95
C GLY A 340 5.26 -22.11 -22.34
N SER A 341 5.38 -21.06 -23.15
CA SER A 341 5.92 -19.76 -22.72
C SER A 341 4.83 -18.80 -22.25
N SER A 342 4.70 -18.61 -20.94
CA SER A 342 3.80 -17.61 -20.36
C SER A 342 4.21 -16.16 -20.71
N LEU A 343 3.20 -15.30 -20.89
CA LEU A 343 3.32 -13.85 -21.08
C LEU A 343 3.07 -13.06 -19.78
N ILE A 344 3.06 -13.72 -18.62
CA ILE A 344 3.00 -13.09 -17.30
C ILE A 344 4.44 -12.78 -16.84
N PHE A 345 4.91 -11.54 -17.01
CA PHE A 345 6.32 -11.20 -16.73
C PHE A 345 6.60 -10.89 -15.25
N PRO A 346 7.86 -11.08 -14.77
CA PRO A 346 8.28 -10.78 -13.41
C PRO A 346 8.06 -9.35 -12.95
N LEU A 347 7.79 -9.19 -11.65
CA LEU A 347 7.39 -7.93 -11.03
C LEU A 347 8.40 -7.48 -9.98
N HIS A 348 9.02 -6.33 -10.23
CA HIS A 348 9.85 -5.60 -9.27
C HIS A 348 8.95 -4.69 -8.43
N LEU A 349 8.76 -5.01 -7.15
CA LEU A 349 7.99 -4.18 -6.23
C LEU A 349 8.86 -3.12 -5.55
N GLY A 350 8.21 -2.03 -5.14
CA GLY A 350 8.79 -1.09 -4.18
C GLY A 350 8.11 0.26 -4.23
N VAL A 351 7.68 0.75 -3.07
CA VAL A 351 7.21 2.13 -2.91
C VAL A 351 8.32 3.10 -3.34
N THR A 352 7.95 4.21 -3.98
CA THR A 352 8.86 5.33 -4.21
C THR A 352 8.58 6.40 -3.17
N GLU A 353 9.61 7.11 -2.76
CA GLU A 353 9.53 8.19 -1.78
C GLU A 353 8.86 7.72 -0.47
N ALA A 354 9.31 6.57 0.06
CA ALA A 354 8.76 6.00 1.27
C ALA A 354 9.09 6.90 2.50
N GLY A 355 10.23 7.58 2.47
CA GLY A 355 10.67 8.52 3.50
C GLY A 355 11.75 7.95 4.40
N PHE A 356 11.90 8.58 5.56
CA PHE A 356 12.96 8.29 6.53
C PHE A 356 12.48 7.35 7.66
N GLY A 357 13.35 6.45 8.10
CA GLY A 357 13.20 5.73 9.36
C GLY A 357 12.03 4.74 9.36
N ASP A 358 11.33 4.67 10.49
CA ASP A 358 10.29 3.66 10.71
C ASP A 358 9.01 4.00 9.94
N ASN A 359 8.74 5.28 9.69
CA ASN A 359 7.66 5.72 8.78
C ASN A 359 7.90 5.15 7.37
N GLY A 360 9.13 5.26 6.85
CA GLY A 360 9.50 4.71 5.54
C GLY A 360 9.44 3.18 5.47
N ARG A 361 9.78 2.49 6.57
CA ARG A 361 9.65 1.04 6.71
C ARG A 361 8.17 0.60 6.74
N ILE A 362 7.32 1.21 7.56
CA ILE A 362 5.87 0.94 7.64
C ILE A 362 5.20 1.15 6.27
N LYS A 363 5.35 2.33 5.66
CA LYS A 363 4.80 2.64 4.33
C LYS A 363 5.22 1.63 3.26
N SER A 364 6.47 1.16 3.33
CA SER A 364 6.99 0.15 2.41
C SER A 364 6.46 -1.26 2.69
N TYR A 365 6.35 -1.67 3.95
CA TYR A 365 5.71 -2.93 4.33
C TYR A 365 4.25 -2.96 3.88
N LEU A 366 3.49 -1.87 4.10
CA LEU A 366 2.11 -1.75 3.65
C LEU A 366 1.99 -1.90 2.12
N GLY A 367 2.77 -1.15 1.35
CA GLY A 367 2.69 -1.17 -0.11
C GLY A 367 3.20 -2.46 -0.76
N ILE A 368 4.36 -2.96 -0.34
CA ILE A 368 4.99 -4.17 -0.92
C ILE A 368 4.32 -5.44 -0.37
N GLY A 369 4.12 -5.51 0.95
CA GLY A 369 3.63 -6.70 1.61
C GLY A 369 2.18 -7.05 1.29
N SER A 370 1.32 -6.05 1.04
CA SER A 370 -0.06 -6.31 0.57
C SER A 370 -0.07 -7.00 -0.80
N LEU A 371 0.88 -6.69 -1.69
CA LEU A 371 1.03 -7.36 -2.99
C LEU A 371 1.65 -8.74 -2.85
N LEU A 372 2.67 -8.88 -1.98
CA LEU A 372 3.23 -10.19 -1.66
C LEU A 372 2.16 -11.11 -1.05
N TYR A 373 1.18 -10.58 -0.30
CA TYR A 373 0.05 -11.35 0.21
C TYR A 373 -0.83 -11.93 -0.90
N ASP A 374 -1.03 -11.15 -1.97
CA ASP A 374 -1.74 -11.58 -3.18
C ASP A 374 -0.90 -12.49 -4.10
N GLY A 375 0.31 -12.89 -3.68
CA GLY A 375 1.22 -13.71 -4.48
C GLY A 375 2.01 -12.94 -5.55
N ILE A 376 1.86 -11.62 -5.60
CA ILE A 376 2.42 -10.73 -6.61
C ILE A 376 3.80 -10.26 -6.15
N GLY A 377 4.85 -10.53 -6.93
CA GLY A 377 6.20 -9.99 -6.71
C GLY A 377 7.32 -11.02 -6.80
N ASP A 378 8.36 -10.69 -7.57
CA ASP A 378 9.51 -11.58 -7.84
C ASP A 378 10.84 -10.97 -7.41
N THR A 379 10.85 -9.67 -7.17
CA THR A 379 12.00 -8.94 -6.62
C THR A 379 11.52 -7.67 -5.94
N ILE A 380 12.17 -7.25 -4.86
CA ILE A 380 11.73 -6.12 -4.03
C ILE A 380 12.86 -5.13 -3.76
N ARG A 381 12.51 -3.86 -3.60
CA ARG A 381 13.35 -2.81 -3.00
C ARG A 381 12.50 -1.90 -2.12
N ILE A 382 12.91 -1.75 -0.86
CA ILE A 382 12.36 -0.77 0.10
C ILE A 382 13.18 0.51 -0.05
N SER A 383 12.58 1.58 -0.59
CA SER A 383 13.32 2.79 -1.00
C SER A 383 13.39 3.81 0.14
N LEU A 384 14.48 3.84 0.92
CA LEU A 384 14.62 4.70 2.11
C LEU A 384 15.49 5.92 1.85
N THR A 385 15.23 7.01 2.58
CA THR A 385 16.11 8.19 2.69
C THR A 385 17.26 7.92 3.68
N GLU A 386 17.89 6.75 3.59
CA GLU A 386 18.95 6.23 4.46
C GLU A 386 20.05 5.61 3.58
N ASP A 387 21.05 4.95 4.17
CA ASP A 387 22.11 4.31 3.41
C ASP A 387 21.64 3.02 2.69
N PRO A 388 22.27 2.62 1.57
CA PRO A 388 21.79 1.50 0.74
C PRO A 388 21.62 0.16 1.46
N TRP A 389 22.39 -0.09 2.53
CA TRP A 389 22.29 -1.31 3.32
C TRP A 389 21.11 -1.32 4.31
N GLU A 390 20.61 -0.15 4.73
CA GLU A 390 19.42 -0.02 5.58
C GLU A 390 18.13 -0.48 4.86
N GLU A 391 18.15 -0.52 3.52
CA GLU A 391 17.06 -1.09 2.70
C GLU A 391 16.98 -2.63 2.82
N LEU A 392 18.07 -3.31 3.19
CA LEU A 392 18.21 -4.77 3.05
C LEU A 392 17.53 -5.56 4.19
N ILE A 393 17.71 -5.14 5.45
CA ILE A 393 17.11 -5.83 6.62
C ILE A 393 15.58 -5.81 6.52
N PRO A 394 14.91 -4.66 6.24
CA PRO A 394 13.48 -4.63 5.97
C PRO A 394 13.03 -5.56 4.84
N CYS A 395 13.79 -5.66 3.75
CA CYS A 395 13.47 -6.58 2.66
C CYS A 395 13.51 -8.05 3.10
N LYS A 396 14.55 -8.46 3.85
CA LYS A 396 14.64 -9.81 4.42
C LYS A 396 13.51 -10.09 5.39
N LYS A 397 13.23 -9.17 6.32
CA LYS A 397 12.13 -9.27 7.30
C LYS A 397 10.76 -9.43 6.64
N LEU A 398 10.51 -8.74 5.53
CA LEU A 398 9.29 -8.88 4.75
C LEU A 398 9.16 -10.27 4.09
N ILE A 399 10.26 -10.81 3.53
CA ILE A 399 10.29 -12.16 2.94
C ILE A 399 10.20 -13.25 4.02
N GLU A 400 10.86 -13.07 5.17
CA GLU A 400 10.75 -13.94 6.35
C GLU A 400 9.33 -13.97 6.91
N ASN A 401 8.65 -12.82 6.98
CA ASN A 401 7.24 -12.74 7.39
C ASN A 401 6.34 -13.47 6.38
N LEU A 402 6.57 -13.28 5.07
CA LEU A 402 5.85 -14.02 4.04
C LEU A 402 6.02 -15.53 4.21
N LYS A 403 7.23 -16.01 4.52
CA LYS A 403 7.55 -17.44 4.77
C LYS A 403 6.77 -18.09 5.92
N LYS A 404 6.26 -17.30 6.87
CA LYS A 404 5.45 -17.79 8.01
C LYS A 404 3.95 -17.87 7.67
N ARG A 405 3.53 -17.31 6.54
CA ARG A 405 2.16 -17.39 6.03
C ARG A 405 2.02 -18.69 5.25
N ILE A 406 0.85 -19.30 5.33
CA ILE A 406 0.70 -20.75 5.19
C ILE A 406 1.16 -21.25 3.80
N PHE A 407 2.35 -21.87 3.77
CA PHE A 407 2.84 -22.65 2.63
C PHE A 407 2.08 -23.97 2.61
N TYR A 408 0.87 -23.93 2.08
CA TYR A 408 0.17 -25.13 1.66
C TYR A 408 0.94 -25.73 0.48
N SER A 409 1.82 -26.70 0.75
CA SER A 409 2.22 -27.62 -0.32
C SER A 409 0.95 -28.36 -0.75
N ASP A 410 0.67 -28.37 -2.06
CA ASP A 410 -0.38 -29.24 -2.60
C ASP A 410 0.05 -30.73 -2.59
N GLU A 411 1.20 -31.05 -1.98
CA GLU A 411 1.85 -32.37 -1.91
C GLU A 411 1.17 -33.36 -0.94
N GLU A 412 0.45 -32.90 0.09
CA GLU A 412 -0.26 -33.80 1.03
C GLU A 412 -1.39 -34.60 0.36
N LYS A 413 -1.81 -34.24 -0.86
CA LYS A 413 -2.71 -35.06 -1.70
C LYS A 413 -2.03 -36.24 -2.39
N SER A 414 -0.70 -36.37 -2.34
CA SER A 414 0.04 -37.45 -3.00
C SER A 414 0.29 -38.69 -2.11
N HIS A 415 0.03 -38.61 -0.80
CA HIS A 415 0.24 -39.71 0.14
C HIS A 415 -1.04 -40.36 0.69
N SER A 416 -2.22 -39.88 0.30
CA SER A 416 -3.51 -40.55 0.59
C SER A 416 -4.00 -41.51 -0.51
N HIS A 417 -3.30 -41.61 -1.64
CA HIS A 417 -3.68 -42.48 -2.78
C HIS A 417 -2.69 -43.63 -3.08
N MET A 418 -1.72 -43.91 -2.21
CA MET A 418 -0.82 -45.07 -2.30
C MET A 418 -0.95 -46.08 -1.14
N SER A 419 -2.06 -46.06 -0.40
CA SER A 419 -2.31 -46.94 0.76
C SER A 419 -3.69 -47.61 0.77
N GLN A 420 -4.40 -47.67 -0.36
CA GLN A 420 -5.69 -48.36 -0.49
C GLN A 420 -5.75 -49.39 -1.65
N SER A 421 -4.59 -49.87 -2.14
CA SER A 421 -4.52 -50.84 -3.24
C SER A 421 -3.59 -52.03 -2.96
N GLN A 422 -3.49 -52.49 -1.70
CA GLN A 422 -2.80 -53.76 -1.37
C GLN A 422 -3.19 -54.33 0.02
N GLN A 423 -4.48 -54.59 0.27
CA GLN A 423 -4.89 -55.41 1.43
C GLN A 423 -6.25 -56.12 1.24
N GLN A 424 -6.29 -57.10 0.34
CA GLN A 424 -7.26 -58.20 0.35
C GLN A 424 -6.58 -59.44 -0.28
N LYS A 425 -6.86 -60.64 0.28
CA LYS A 425 -6.17 -61.93 0.04
C LYS A 425 -4.78 -61.99 0.70
N ASN A 426 -4.52 -62.80 1.74
CA ASN A 426 -4.91 -64.21 1.90
C ASN A 426 -5.18 -64.62 3.35
N ASP A 427 -5.98 -65.68 3.49
CA ASP A 427 -6.10 -66.50 4.69
C ASP A 427 -4.81 -67.26 5.04
N GLY A 428 -4.70 -67.71 6.28
CA GLY A 428 -3.65 -68.65 6.73
C GLY A 428 -3.29 -68.46 8.20
N GLY A 429 -3.83 -69.30 9.07
CA GLY A 429 -3.64 -69.18 10.53
C GLY A 429 -2.43 -69.90 11.11
N ASN A 430 -2.48 -70.05 12.44
CA ASN A 430 -1.59 -70.80 13.35
C ASN A 430 -0.23 -70.19 13.75
N LYS A 431 -0.11 -70.00 15.09
CA LYS A 431 1.08 -70.29 15.94
C LYS A 431 2.32 -69.37 15.80
N CYS A 432 3.15 -69.14 16.83
CA CYS A 432 3.04 -69.16 18.30
C CYS A 432 4.39 -68.64 18.90
N PHE A 433 4.42 -68.27 20.19
CA PHE A 433 5.62 -68.05 21.05
C PHE A 433 6.59 -66.86 20.83
N ASP A 434 6.69 -66.03 21.88
CA ASP A 434 7.85 -65.57 22.68
C ASP A 434 9.22 -65.21 22.06
N GLY A 435 9.95 -64.25 22.67
CA GLY A 435 11.41 -64.23 22.58
C GLY A 435 12.15 -62.88 22.77
N ASP A 436 12.34 -62.49 24.02
CA ASP A 436 13.21 -61.47 24.63
C ASP A 436 14.59 -61.05 23.99
N SER A 437 15.03 -59.83 24.36
CA SER A 437 16.42 -59.39 24.62
C SER A 437 17.49 -59.09 23.52
N SER A 438 17.92 -57.81 23.54
CA SER A 438 19.34 -57.36 23.65
C SER A 438 20.32 -57.24 22.45
N ARG A 439 20.80 -55.99 22.29
CA ARG A 439 22.09 -55.46 21.76
C ARG A 439 23.27 -56.44 21.51
N ARG A 440 24.00 -56.26 20.38
CA ARG A 440 25.36 -55.62 20.33
C ARG A 440 26.10 -55.63 18.97
N SER A 441 26.87 -54.55 18.76
CA SER A 441 28.23 -54.44 18.10
C SER A 441 28.28 -54.43 16.56
N ILE A 442 29.29 -53.90 15.83
CA ILE A 442 30.76 -53.66 16.01
C ILE A 442 31.12 -52.37 15.18
N ILE A 443 31.71 -51.26 15.68
CA ILE A 443 33.15 -50.90 15.87
C ILE A 443 34.02 -51.08 14.59
N ALA A 444 35.03 -50.29 14.18
CA ALA A 444 35.43 -48.88 14.28
C ALA A 444 36.71 -48.71 13.40
N LYS A 445 37.10 -47.49 13.02
CA LYS A 445 38.46 -46.92 13.27
C LYS A 445 38.66 -45.54 12.63
N VAL A 446 39.48 -44.74 13.31
CA VAL A 446 39.92 -43.37 12.99
C VAL A 446 41.45 -43.32 13.24
N ASP A 447 42.05 -42.15 13.03
CA ASP A 447 43.42 -41.71 13.36
C ASP A 447 44.45 -41.86 12.21
N SER A 448 45.37 -40.91 11.98
CA SER A 448 45.85 -39.83 12.88
C SER A 448 46.29 -38.53 12.17
N LEU A 449 45.95 -37.37 12.78
CA LEU A 449 46.82 -36.24 13.22
C LEU A 449 47.83 -35.61 12.23
N CYS A 450 48.06 -34.29 12.14
CA CYS A 450 47.60 -33.09 12.87
C CYS A 450 47.74 -31.85 11.91
N GLU A 451 47.61 -30.55 12.21
CA GLU A 451 47.46 -29.74 13.45
C GLU A 451 46.78 -28.37 13.09
N GLY A 452 46.79 -27.38 14.01
CA GLY A 452 46.62 -25.95 13.69
C GLY A 452 45.17 -25.42 13.69
N GLY A 453 44.59 -25.19 14.87
CA GLY A 453 43.14 -24.94 15.00
C GLY A 453 42.67 -23.46 14.97
N LYS A 454 41.34 -23.30 14.98
CA LYS A 454 40.61 -22.16 15.57
C LYS A 454 39.10 -22.45 15.74
N THR A 455 38.65 -22.50 16.99
CA THR A 455 37.29 -22.21 17.50
C THR A 455 36.07 -22.71 16.70
N HIS A 456 35.47 -23.82 17.14
CA HIS A 456 34.12 -24.23 16.73
C HIS A 456 33.03 -23.36 17.37
N VAL A 457 32.07 -22.91 16.56
CA VAL A 457 30.72 -22.56 17.03
C VAL A 457 29.89 -23.84 17.01
N THR A 458 29.42 -24.29 18.16
CA THR A 458 28.57 -25.49 18.27
C THR A 458 27.19 -25.22 17.70
N HIS A 459 26.71 -26.09 16.80
CA HIS A 459 25.31 -26.15 16.43
C HIS A 459 24.47 -26.51 17.66
N ALA A 460 23.76 -25.53 18.21
CA ALA A 460 22.66 -25.79 19.14
C ALA A 460 21.44 -26.26 18.34
N GLU A 461 20.83 -27.34 18.81
CA GLU A 461 19.78 -28.07 18.10
C GLU A 461 18.54 -27.19 17.88
N LEU A 462 18.05 -27.13 16.63
CA LEU A 462 16.70 -26.66 16.38
C LEU A 462 15.72 -27.73 16.89
N THR A 463 15.26 -27.56 18.12
CA THR A 463 14.08 -28.28 18.61
C THR A 463 12.89 -27.91 17.74
N THR A 464 12.55 -28.83 16.83
CA THR A 464 11.33 -28.76 16.03
C THR A 464 10.12 -28.89 16.95
N HIS A 465 9.61 -27.76 17.46
CA HIS A 465 8.28 -27.73 18.04
C HIS A 465 7.29 -28.17 16.96
N THR A 466 6.74 -29.37 17.16
CA THR A 466 5.72 -29.99 16.34
C THR A 466 4.58 -29.01 16.07
N ALA A 467 4.43 -28.59 14.83
CA ALA A 467 3.32 -27.74 14.43
C ALA A 467 2.01 -28.52 14.65
N HIS A 468 1.10 -27.95 15.44
CA HIS A 468 -0.25 -28.48 15.55
C HIS A 468 -0.90 -28.52 14.17
N SER A 469 -1.52 -29.66 13.83
CA SER A 469 -2.34 -29.83 12.63
C SER A 469 -3.54 -28.88 12.69
N THR A 470 -3.40 -27.67 12.15
CA THR A 470 -4.51 -26.73 12.03
C THR A 470 -5.41 -27.16 10.89
N ASP A 471 -6.61 -27.63 11.24
CA ASP A 471 -7.63 -28.08 10.30
C ASP A 471 -7.92 -27.02 9.21
N ILE A 472 -7.50 -27.34 7.99
CA ILE A 472 -7.41 -26.42 6.84
C ILE A 472 -8.81 -26.14 6.26
N THR A 473 -9.75 -27.05 6.51
CA THR A 473 -11.11 -27.07 5.95
C THR A 473 -11.87 -25.75 6.14
N HIS A 474 -11.76 -25.14 7.33
CA HIS A 474 -12.61 -24.01 7.74
C HIS A 474 -12.44 -22.73 6.91
N PHE A 475 -11.29 -22.53 6.25
CA PHE A 475 -11.01 -21.32 5.46
C PHE A 475 -11.13 -21.51 3.94
N ALA A 476 -11.28 -22.73 3.46
CA ALA A 476 -11.34 -23.02 2.02
C ALA A 476 -12.70 -22.65 1.36
N HIS A 477 -13.76 -22.51 2.16
CA HIS A 477 -15.16 -22.48 1.72
C HIS A 477 -15.82 -21.09 1.84
N PHE A 478 -15.30 -20.10 1.12
CA PHE A 478 -16.01 -18.87 0.78
C PHE A 478 -15.58 -18.39 -0.61
N ASP A 479 -16.43 -17.76 -1.41
CA ASP A 479 -16.03 -17.07 -2.64
C ASP A 479 -16.03 -15.56 -2.39
N GLU A 480 -14.98 -14.84 -2.77
CA GLU A 480 -14.86 -13.39 -2.53
C GLU A 480 -15.66 -12.63 -3.60
N ASN A 481 -16.95 -12.40 -3.36
CA ASN A 481 -17.85 -11.68 -4.27
C ASN A 481 -17.96 -10.19 -3.91
N PHE A 482 -17.88 -9.86 -2.61
CA PHE A 482 -18.01 -8.48 -2.13
C PHE A 482 -16.91 -7.55 -2.69
N ARG A 483 -15.65 -8.01 -2.75
CA ARG A 483 -14.51 -7.14 -3.07
C ARG A 483 -14.18 -7.09 -4.56
N ASN A 484 -14.55 -6.01 -5.22
CA ASN A 484 -14.06 -5.68 -6.57
C ASN A 484 -12.75 -4.88 -6.50
N PHE A 485 -11.61 -5.47 -6.89
CA PHE A 485 -10.32 -4.76 -6.86
C PHE A 485 -10.25 -3.57 -7.85
N ASN A 486 -11.06 -3.54 -8.91
CA ASN A 486 -11.11 -2.39 -9.83
C ASN A 486 -11.85 -1.19 -9.22
N ASN A 487 -12.66 -1.41 -8.18
CA ASN A 487 -13.41 -0.38 -7.46
C ASN A 487 -13.65 -0.82 -6.01
N ILE A 488 -12.63 -0.65 -5.17
CA ILE A 488 -12.70 -1.01 -3.75
C ILE A 488 -13.59 0.00 -3.01
N THR A 489 -14.62 -0.50 -2.36
CA THR A 489 -15.60 0.28 -1.57
C THR A 489 -15.60 -0.17 -0.12
N LYS A 490 -15.61 0.78 0.83
CA LYS A 490 -15.86 0.47 2.24
C LYS A 490 -17.30 -0.09 2.38
N ARG A 491 -17.48 -1.12 3.21
CA ARG A 491 -18.80 -1.65 3.56
C ARG A 491 -19.62 -0.56 4.29
N GLU A 492 -20.92 -0.50 4.04
CA GLU A 492 -21.81 0.38 4.80
C GLU A 492 -22.04 -0.21 6.21
N VAL A 493 -21.93 0.64 7.24
CA VAL A 493 -22.01 0.20 8.64
C VAL A 493 -22.88 1.12 9.49
N GLU A 494 -23.54 0.54 10.48
CA GLU A 494 -24.33 1.26 11.49
C GLU A 494 -23.43 2.17 12.32
N LYS A 495 -23.66 3.49 12.23
CA LYS A 495 -22.91 4.50 12.99
C LYS A 495 -23.17 4.38 14.49
N ARG A 496 -22.23 3.78 15.22
CA ARG A 496 -22.20 3.76 16.70
C ARG A 496 -21.68 5.08 17.28
N LYS A 497 -22.47 6.15 17.11
CA LYS A 497 -22.15 7.50 17.62
C LYS A 497 -21.75 7.47 19.09
N ASN A 498 -20.78 8.29 19.45
CA ASN A 498 -20.17 8.39 20.79
C ASN A 498 -19.42 7.14 21.28
N VAL A 499 -19.47 5.99 20.59
CA VAL A 499 -18.73 4.76 20.94
C VAL A 499 -17.54 4.56 20.01
N LEU A 500 -17.77 4.65 18.70
CA LEU A 500 -16.77 4.46 17.66
C LEU A 500 -16.47 5.79 16.95
N HIS A 501 -15.23 5.93 16.47
CA HIS A 501 -14.84 7.06 15.63
C HIS A 501 -15.35 6.84 14.20
N GLU A 502 -15.91 7.87 13.56
CA GLU A 502 -16.60 7.72 12.27
C GLU A 502 -15.68 7.21 11.14
N ASP A 503 -14.46 7.75 11.03
CA ASP A 503 -13.49 7.31 10.01
C ASP A 503 -12.96 5.89 10.27
N CYS A 504 -12.32 5.70 11.43
CA CYS A 504 -11.77 4.43 11.91
C CYS A 504 -11.37 4.57 13.39
N THR A 505 -11.75 3.62 14.24
CA THR A 505 -11.53 3.67 15.71
C THR A 505 -10.12 3.24 16.09
N ILE A 506 -9.45 4.02 16.95
CA ILE A 506 -8.13 3.65 17.52
C ILE A 506 -8.34 2.97 18.87
N GLY A 507 -7.72 1.81 19.08
CA GLY A 507 -7.67 1.21 20.41
C GLY A 507 -6.30 0.68 20.82
N ASN A 508 -6.09 0.59 22.13
CA ASN A 508 -4.83 0.17 22.74
C ASN A 508 -5.10 -0.86 23.85
N VAL A 509 -4.10 -1.65 24.21
CA VAL A 509 -4.19 -2.64 25.30
C VAL A 509 -3.20 -2.25 26.38
N VAL A 510 -3.69 -2.09 27.61
CA VAL A 510 -2.92 -1.61 28.75
C VAL A 510 -2.92 -2.62 29.89
N THR A 511 -1.84 -2.63 30.67
CA THR A 511 -1.71 -3.41 31.90
C THR A 511 -1.96 -2.51 33.12
N ILE A 512 -2.25 -3.13 34.27
CA ILE A 512 -2.44 -2.42 35.54
C ILE A 512 -1.20 -1.60 35.91
N LYS A 513 0.00 -2.17 35.73
CA LYS A 513 1.28 -1.49 36.00
C LYS A 513 1.47 -0.23 35.16
N GLU A 514 1.05 -0.24 33.88
CA GLU A 514 1.12 0.94 33.03
C GLU A 514 0.06 1.99 33.44
N LEU A 515 -1.12 1.58 33.92
CA LEU A 515 -2.15 2.48 34.46
C LEU A 515 -1.76 3.15 35.78
N GLU A 516 -0.78 2.61 36.50
CA GLU A 516 -0.26 3.21 37.73
C GLU A 516 0.66 4.41 37.48
N ASP A 517 1.20 4.58 36.27
CA ASP A 517 1.83 5.85 35.84
C ASP A 517 0.84 6.64 34.97
N SER A 518 -0.06 7.35 35.64
CA SER A 518 -1.12 8.10 34.98
C SER A 518 -0.59 9.15 34.00
N LEU A 519 0.51 9.84 34.33
CA LEU A 519 1.01 10.94 33.50
C LEU A 519 1.63 10.41 32.20
N GLN A 520 2.45 9.36 32.30
CA GLN A 520 3.02 8.71 31.12
C GLN A 520 1.92 8.03 30.28
N MET A 521 0.93 7.40 30.92
CA MET A 521 -0.23 6.79 30.24
C MET A 521 -1.03 7.81 29.41
N PHE A 522 -1.33 9.00 29.95
CA PHE A 522 -2.08 10.02 29.21
C PHE A 522 -1.33 10.45 27.95
N LYS A 523 -0.01 10.69 28.07
CA LYS A 523 0.87 11.01 26.93
C LYS A 523 0.90 9.87 25.89
N ASP A 524 1.07 8.63 26.34
CA ASP A 524 1.18 7.45 25.46
C ASP A 524 -0.11 7.13 24.70
N LEU A 525 -1.27 7.48 25.27
CA LEU A 525 -2.59 7.38 24.63
C LEU A 525 -2.93 8.59 23.73
N ASN A 526 -2.02 9.58 23.62
CA ASN A 526 -2.19 10.85 22.91
C ASN A 526 -3.37 11.68 23.46
N LEU A 527 -3.47 11.82 24.79
CA LEU A 527 -4.35 12.79 25.45
C LEU A 527 -3.59 14.10 25.71
N ASP A 528 -4.21 15.22 25.37
CA ASP A 528 -3.68 16.54 25.69
C ASP A 528 -4.20 17.00 27.06
N LEU A 529 -3.44 17.82 27.76
CA LEU A 529 -3.90 18.56 28.94
C LEU A 529 -4.30 19.97 28.52
N ASN A 530 -5.50 20.42 28.90
CA ASN A 530 -5.89 21.82 28.70
C ASN A 530 -5.23 22.73 29.75
N GLN A 531 -5.44 24.05 29.63
CA GLN A 531 -4.87 25.05 30.55
C GLN A 531 -5.30 24.87 32.02
N ASN A 532 -6.39 24.14 32.28
CA ASN A 532 -6.89 23.82 33.62
C ASN A 532 -6.34 22.48 34.15
N GLY A 533 -5.51 21.77 33.39
CA GLY A 533 -5.01 20.43 33.72
C GLY A 533 -6.02 19.29 33.49
N GLU A 534 -7.11 19.54 32.76
CA GLU A 534 -8.11 18.52 32.39
C GLU A 534 -7.70 17.82 31.10
N LEU A 535 -8.02 16.53 31.00
CA LEU A 535 -7.70 15.70 29.83
C LEU A 535 -8.66 16.00 28.66
N LYS A 536 -8.10 16.16 27.47
CA LYS A 536 -8.83 16.45 26.24
C LYS A 536 -8.44 15.48 25.13
N LYS A 537 -9.44 15.00 24.37
CA LYS A 537 -9.21 14.26 23.12
C LYS A 537 -8.86 15.20 21.97
N ASP A 538 -7.87 14.80 21.20
CA ASP A 538 -7.57 15.26 19.83
C ASP A 538 -7.83 14.12 18.83
N VAL A 539 -7.72 14.44 17.54
CA VAL A 539 -7.78 13.50 16.42
C VAL A 539 -6.74 12.36 16.51
N LYS A 540 -5.69 12.46 17.33
CA LYS A 540 -4.71 11.38 17.58
C LYS A 540 -5.07 10.45 18.74
N THR A 541 -5.99 10.86 19.60
CA THR A 541 -6.24 10.18 20.87
C THR A 541 -6.80 8.78 20.67
N THR A 542 -6.38 7.86 21.53
CA THR A 542 -6.98 6.52 21.61
C THR A 542 -8.48 6.64 21.92
N ASP A 543 -9.32 5.87 21.23
CA ASP A 543 -10.77 5.86 21.42
C ASP A 543 -11.22 4.78 22.42
N LEU A 544 -10.58 3.59 22.34
CA LEU A 544 -10.87 2.42 23.18
C LEU A 544 -9.63 1.91 23.91
N ILE A 545 -9.74 1.51 25.18
CA ILE A 545 -8.69 0.75 25.87
C ILE A 545 -9.21 -0.60 26.36
N ILE A 546 -8.40 -1.65 26.21
CA ILE A 546 -8.61 -2.95 26.86
C ILE A 546 -7.63 -3.05 28.02
N ILE A 547 -8.13 -3.39 29.20
CA ILE A 547 -7.31 -3.54 30.41
C ILE A 547 -7.13 -5.03 30.70
N ASN A 548 -5.88 -5.50 30.65
CA ASN A 548 -5.56 -6.88 31.00
C ASN A 548 -5.74 -7.09 32.51
N ASN A 549 -6.41 -8.18 32.88
CA ASN A 549 -6.73 -8.57 34.26
C ASN A 549 -7.47 -7.45 35.03
N PHE A 550 -8.46 -6.81 34.41
CA PHE A 550 -9.25 -5.70 34.99
C PHE A 550 -9.72 -5.96 36.43
N GLU A 551 -10.07 -7.22 36.74
CA GLU A 551 -10.46 -7.69 38.07
C GLU A 551 -9.40 -7.47 39.19
N MET A 552 -8.14 -7.19 38.84
CA MET A 552 -7.03 -6.93 39.77
C MET A 552 -6.64 -5.43 39.87
N LEU A 553 -7.48 -4.51 39.40
CA LEU A 553 -7.18 -3.06 39.43
C LEU A 553 -6.89 -2.55 40.87
N THR A 554 -5.72 -1.93 41.04
CA THR A 554 -5.35 -1.18 42.25
C THR A 554 -6.11 0.14 42.34
N ASP A 555 -6.24 0.73 43.53
CA ASP A 555 -6.98 2.00 43.70
C ASP A 555 -6.36 3.18 42.95
N LYS A 556 -5.05 3.13 42.68
CA LYS A 556 -4.37 4.09 41.81
C LYS A 556 -4.80 3.90 40.36
N ALA A 557 -4.78 2.65 39.87
CA ALA A 557 -5.21 2.34 38.50
C ALA A 557 -6.71 2.63 38.28
N LYS A 558 -7.60 2.40 39.27
CA LYS A 558 -9.02 2.79 39.21
C LYS A 558 -9.19 4.29 38.97
N LYS A 559 -8.47 5.14 39.71
CA LYS A 559 -8.50 6.61 39.52
C LYS A 559 -7.99 7.03 38.13
N THR A 560 -7.01 6.33 37.58
CA THR A 560 -6.58 6.54 36.19
C THR A 560 -7.71 6.19 35.21
N VAL A 561 -8.38 5.04 35.40
CA VAL A 561 -9.52 4.61 34.57
C VAL A 561 -10.69 5.58 34.62
N GLU A 562 -11.04 6.09 35.80
CA GLU A 562 -12.08 7.12 35.99
C GLU A 562 -11.78 8.36 35.12
N LYS A 563 -10.56 8.91 35.22
CA LYS A 563 -10.12 10.06 34.43
C LYS A 563 -10.13 9.81 32.92
N LEU A 564 -9.76 8.61 32.46
CA LEU A 564 -9.80 8.26 31.03
C LEU A 564 -11.25 8.22 30.50
N VAL A 565 -12.19 7.73 31.32
CA VAL A 565 -13.63 7.69 30.98
C VAL A 565 -14.27 9.08 31.03
N GLU A 566 -13.88 9.93 31.99
CA GLU A 566 -14.25 11.35 32.02
C GLU A 566 -13.75 12.08 30.77
N ALA A 567 -12.49 11.83 30.35
CA ALA A 567 -11.91 12.35 29.11
C ALA A 567 -12.60 11.86 27.83
N GLY A 568 -13.47 10.84 27.90
CA GLY A 568 -14.24 10.34 26.76
C GLY A 568 -13.68 9.13 26.05
N LEU A 569 -12.82 8.34 26.71
CA LEU A 569 -12.41 7.01 26.24
C LEU A 569 -13.41 5.94 26.71
N HIS A 570 -13.51 4.83 25.98
CA HIS A 570 -14.23 3.65 26.46
C HIS A 570 -13.28 2.56 26.91
N VAL A 571 -13.69 1.86 27.97
CA VAL A 571 -12.93 0.79 28.59
C VAL A 571 -13.61 -0.53 28.27
N LEU A 572 -12.94 -1.37 27.50
CA LEU A 572 -13.48 -2.61 26.98
C LEU A 572 -12.97 -3.77 27.83
N VAL A 573 -13.88 -4.33 28.64
CA VAL A 573 -13.61 -5.30 29.71
C VAL A 573 -14.12 -6.67 29.28
N ARG A 574 -13.33 -7.73 29.50
CA ARG A 574 -13.81 -9.10 29.23
C ARG A 574 -14.88 -9.46 30.25
N HIS A 575 -16.00 -10.03 29.80
CA HIS A 575 -17.01 -10.53 30.73
C HIS A 575 -16.42 -11.65 31.60
N LYS A 576 -16.54 -11.45 32.92
CA LYS A 576 -16.26 -12.39 34.00
C LYS A 576 -17.01 -11.89 35.25
N ARG A 577 -17.34 -12.78 36.18
CA ARG A 577 -18.01 -12.42 37.43
C ARG A 577 -17.18 -11.48 38.31
N GLU A 578 -15.86 -11.66 38.37
CA GLU A 578 -14.94 -10.81 39.13
C GLU A 578 -14.80 -9.41 38.50
N SER A 579 -14.92 -9.31 37.17
CA SER A 579 -14.94 -8.03 36.46
C SER A 579 -16.17 -7.20 36.82
N VAL A 580 -17.35 -7.84 36.95
CA VAL A 580 -18.61 -7.20 37.36
C VAL A 580 -18.48 -6.56 38.75
N ASP A 581 -17.93 -7.27 39.72
CA ASP A 581 -17.75 -6.74 41.08
C ASP A 581 -16.66 -5.67 41.18
N THR A 582 -15.74 -5.63 40.21
CA THR A 582 -14.75 -4.57 40.08
C THR A 582 -15.36 -3.31 39.47
N ILE A 583 -16.23 -3.44 38.45
CA ILE A 583 -16.95 -2.31 37.83
C ILE A 583 -17.76 -1.51 38.85
N LYS A 584 -18.44 -2.18 39.79
CA LYS A 584 -19.20 -1.54 40.89
C LYS A 584 -18.33 -0.63 41.80
N LYS A 585 -17.00 -0.77 41.74
CA LYS A 585 -16.03 -0.01 42.56
C LYS A 585 -15.35 1.13 41.79
N VAL A 586 -15.68 1.33 40.50
CA VAL A 586 -15.11 2.41 39.66
C VAL A 586 -16.20 3.44 39.34
N LYS A 587 -15.94 4.73 39.57
CA LYS A 587 -16.93 5.82 39.40
C LYS A 587 -17.01 6.32 37.95
N VAL A 588 -17.46 5.47 37.04
CA VAL A 588 -17.50 5.74 35.58
C VAL A 588 -18.76 6.49 35.08
N TYR A 589 -19.15 7.57 35.75
CA TYR A 589 -20.33 8.38 35.38
C TYR A 589 -19.99 9.45 34.33
N SER A 590 -19.76 9.05 33.07
CA SER A 590 -19.45 9.97 31.96
C SER A 590 -20.49 9.94 30.83
N ARG A 591 -20.86 11.13 30.32
CA ARG A 591 -21.74 11.25 29.13
C ARG A 591 -21.03 10.78 27.85
N SER A 592 -19.72 11.02 27.73
CA SER A 592 -18.90 10.65 26.57
C SER A 592 -18.39 9.21 26.69
N GLY A 593 -17.38 8.97 27.54
CA GLY A 593 -16.74 7.67 27.73
C GLY A 593 -17.55 6.72 28.62
N GLY A 594 -17.15 5.45 28.72
CA GLY A 594 -17.83 4.48 29.58
C GLY A 594 -17.22 3.08 29.55
N ILE A 595 -17.80 2.15 30.30
CA ILE A 595 -17.40 0.74 30.27
C ILE A 595 -18.26 -0.02 29.25
N LEU A 596 -17.61 -0.91 28.52
CA LEU A 596 -18.19 -1.84 27.55
C LEU A 596 -17.71 -3.25 27.87
N PHE A 597 -18.59 -4.24 27.76
CA PHE A 597 -18.15 -5.64 27.83
C PHE A 597 -17.72 -6.20 26.48
N TYR A 598 -16.88 -7.23 26.49
CA TYR A 598 -16.78 -8.15 25.36
C TYR A 598 -16.75 -9.61 25.81
N THR A 599 -17.36 -10.47 24.99
CA THR A 599 -17.37 -11.93 25.18
C THR A 599 -17.44 -12.65 23.83
N ASN A 600 -17.28 -13.98 23.82
CA ASN A 600 -17.43 -14.80 22.62
C ASN A 600 -18.91 -15.10 22.34
N LEU A 601 -19.21 -15.51 21.11
CA LEU A 601 -20.57 -15.80 20.67
C LEU A 601 -21.17 -17.08 21.31
N GLU A 602 -20.33 -17.97 21.84
CA GLU A 602 -20.76 -19.20 22.53
C GLU A 602 -21.37 -18.92 23.91
N ASN A 603 -20.80 -18.00 24.69
CA ASN A 603 -21.24 -17.73 26.06
C ASN A 603 -22.28 -16.60 26.16
N ILE A 604 -22.55 -15.87 25.06
CA ILE A 604 -23.30 -14.61 25.08
C ILE A 604 -24.69 -14.70 25.75
N ALA A 605 -25.40 -15.82 25.60
CA ALA A 605 -26.72 -16.00 26.20
C ALA A 605 -26.67 -16.04 27.75
N ASN A 606 -25.61 -16.64 28.31
CA ASN A 606 -25.37 -16.67 29.75
C ASN A 606 -24.84 -15.31 30.23
N ASP A 607 -23.87 -14.74 29.51
CA ASP A 607 -23.24 -13.47 29.87
C ASP A 607 -24.26 -12.31 29.87
N LEU A 608 -25.13 -12.21 28.85
CA LEU A 608 -26.19 -11.18 28.82
C LEU A 608 -27.18 -11.31 29.97
N LYS A 609 -27.47 -12.54 30.41
CA LYS A 609 -28.31 -12.79 31.58
C LYS A 609 -27.63 -12.34 32.86
N GLU A 610 -26.37 -12.72 33.10
CA GLU A 610 -25.61 -12.27 34.27
C GLU A 610 -25.45 -10.75 34.30
N ILE A 611 -25.17 -10.11 33.16
CA ILE A 611 -25.09 -8.64 33.05
C ILE A 611 -26.42 -8.00 33.46
N LYS A 612 -27.55 -8.51 32.95
CA LYS A 612 -28.89 -7.99 33.25
C LYS A 612 -29.27 -8.16 34.73
N ASP A 613 -28.87 -9.28 35.34
CA ASP A 613 -29.25 -9.64 36.71
C ASP A 613 -28.31 -9.03 37.77
N HIS A 614 -27.07 -8.64 37.42
CA HIS A 614 -26.03 -8.25 38.40
C HIS A 614 -25.29 -6.93 38.15
N VAL A 615 -25.55 -6.23 37.04
CA VAL A 615 -24.90 -4.95 36.69
C VAL A 615 -25.96 -3.84 36.58
N ASP A 616 -25.72 -2.68 37.22
CA ASP A 616 -26.52 -1.49 36.93
C ASP A 616 -26.28 -1.07 35.47
N GLN A 617 -27.34 -1.09 34.66
CA GLN A 617 -27.32 -0.73 33.24
C GLN A 617 -26.83 0.70 32.98
N LYS A 618 -26.74 1.57 34.00
CA LYS A 618 -26.12 2.90 33.91
C LYS A 618 -24.59 2.86 33.89
N LEU A 619 -23.96 1.79 34.38
CA LEU A 619 -22.50 1.66 34.46
C LEU A 619 -21.86 1.09 33.18
N VAL A 620 -22.64 0.36 32.36
CA VAL A 620 -22.15 -0.31 31.15
C VAL A 620 -22.96 0.13 29.94
N LYS A 621 -22.29 0.73 28.95
CA LYS A 621 -22.93 1.33 27.77
C LYS A 621 -23.33 0.32 26.69
N GLY A 622 -22.96 -0.94 26.84
CA GLY A 622 -23.26 -2.04 25.92
C GLY A 622 -22.11 -3.04 25.83
N TYR A 623 -22.10 -3.84 24.76
CA TYR A 623 -21.11 -4.90 24.58
C TYR A 623 -20.66 -5.06 23.12
N ALA A 624 -19.55 -5.76 22.94
CA ALA A 624 -19.02 -6.24 21.67
C ALA A 624 -18.85 -7.77 21.69
N LEU A 625 -18.83 -8.39 20.52
CA LEU A 625 -18.53 -9.83 20.39
C LEU A 625 -17.10 -10.02 19.87
N ILE A 626 -16.32 -10.91 20.49
CA ILE A 626 -15.03 -11.33 19.95
C ILE A 626 -15.18 -12.57 19.08
N LEU A 627 -14.63 -12.49 17.86
CA LEU A 627 -14.66 -13.53 16.84
C LEU A 627 -13.24 -13.86 16.40
N ASN A 628 -12.97 -15.13 16.10
CA ASN A 628 -11.68 -15.57 15.55
C ASN A 628 -11.67 -15.70 14.02
N GLY A 629 -12.84 -15.64 13.39
CA GLY A 629 -13.03 -15.69 11.94
C GLY A 629 -13.24 -17.10 11.37
N ARG A 630 -13.35 -18.13 12.23
CA ARG A 630 -13.69 -19.52 11.86
C ARG A 630 -15.17 -19.82 11.99
N GLU A 631 -15.94 -18.94 12.64
CA GLU A 631 -17.39 -19.06 12.82
C GLU A 631 -18.08 -19.24 11.47
N ASP A 632 -18.97 -20.22 11.35
CA ASP A 632 -19.73 -20.46 10.12
C ASP A 632 -20.91 -19.48 9.95
N VAL A 633 -21.62 -19.58 8.82
CA VAL A 633 -22.73 -18.68 8.49
C VAL A 633 -23.87 -18.83 9.50
N GLU A 634 -24.19 -20.05 9.92
CA GLU A 634 -25.25 -20.32 10.91
C GLU A 634 -24.90 -19.71 12.29
N THR A 635 -23.65 -19.86 12.72
CA THR A 635 -23.16 -19.27 13.96
C THR A 635 -23.19 -17.75 13.89
N MET A 636 -22.71 -17.16 12.79
CA MET A 636 -22.74 -15.71 12.57
C MET A 636 -24.17 -15.14 12.49
N GLU A 637 -25.13 -15.91 11.96
CA GLU A 637 -26.54 -15.49 11.88
C GLU A 637 -27.19 -15.32 13.26
N LYS A 638 -26.74 -16.05 14.29
CA LYS A 638 -27.21 -15.90 15.68
C LYS A 638 -27.01 -14.49 16.23
N ILE A 639 -26.08 -13.70 15.66
CA ILE A 639 -25.84 -12.31 16.04
C ILE A 639 -27.06 -11.42 15.73
N LYS A 640 -27.85 -11.73 14.68
CA LYS A 640 -29.02 -10.93 14.27
C LYS A 640 -30.15 -10.93 15.30
N ILE A 641 -30.28 -12.00 16.08
CA ILE A 641 -31.38 -12.20 17.04
C ILE A 641 -31.01 -11.82 18.48
N LEU A 642 -29.83 -11.22 18.69
CA LEU A 642 -29.40 -10.77 20.01
C LEU A 642 -30.09 -9.45 20.38
N GLU A 643 -30.76 -9.43 21.53
CA GLU A 643 -31.37 -8.23 22.11
C GLU A 643 -30.77 -7.92 23.50
N PRO A 644 -30.16 -6.73 23.70
CA PRO A 644 -29.85 -5.71 22.69
C PRO A 644 -28.76 -6.20 21.70
N PRO A 645 -28.70 -5.65 20.48
CA PRO A 645 -27.68 -6.04 19.50
C PRO A 645 -26.27 -5.58 19.92
N PRO A 646 -25.20 -6.28 19.49
CA PRO A 646 -23.84 -5.86 19.80
C PRO A 646 -23.49 -4.53 19.14
N LEU A 647 -22.70 -3.72 19.83
CA LEU A 647 -22.24 -2.43 19.31
C LEU A 647 -21.27 -2.65 18.13
N PHE A 648 -20.33 -3.58 18.27
CA PHE A 648 -19.36 -3.93 17.23
C PHE A 648 -18.80 -5.34 17.44
N LEU A 649 -18.04 -5.81 16.46
CA LEU A 649 -17.28 -7.06 16.54
C LEU A 649 -15.78 -6.77 16.76
N LEU A 650 -15.12 -7.53 17.61
CA LEU A 650 -13.66 -7.61 17.72
C LEU A 650 -13.18 -8.80 16.89
N LEU A 651 -12.47 -8.56 15.79
CA LEU A 651 -11.90 -9.63 14.98
C LEU A 651 -10.48 -9.96 15.46
N LYS A 652 -10.34 -11.06 16.21
CA LYS A 652 -9.08 -11.54 16.78
C LYS A 652 -8.78 -12.97 16.30
N SER A 653 -8.09 -13.08 15.18
CA SER A 653 -7.67 -14.39 14.64
C SER A 653 -6.79 -15.16 15.63
N ASN A 654 -6.92 -16.49 15.60
CA ASN A 654 -6.12 -17.38 16.46
C ASN A 654 -4.64 -17.29 16.11
N ASN A 655 -4.34 -17.06 14.83
CA ASN A 655 -3.00 -16.74 14.36
C ASN A 655 -3.02 -15.40 13.58
N ILE A 656 -1.99 -14.58 13.79
CA ILE A 656 -1.80 -13.32 13.07
C ILE A 656 -1.54 -13.54 11.56
N TYR A 657 -0.88 -14.63 11.15
CA TYR A 657 -0.53 -14.87 9.75
C TYR A 657 -1.75 -15.17 8.85
N GLU A 658 -2.86 -15.67 9.41
CA GLU A 658 -4.16 -15.94 8.75
C GLU A 658 -5.10 -14.71 8.69
N HIS A 659 -4.79 -13.60 9.39
CA HIS A 659 -5.76 -12.51 9.66
C HIS A 659 -6.39 -11.84 8.43
N VAL A 660 -5.66 -11.72 7.32
CA VAL A 660 -6.19 -11.14 6.07
C VAL A 660 -7.16 -12.11 5.38
N LEU A 661 -6.92 -13.43 5.40
CA LEU A 661 -7.85 -14.44 4.90
C LEU A 661 -9.13 -14.47 5.75
N VAL A 662 -8.96 -14.47 7.08
CA VAL A 662 -10.04 -14.34 8.05
C VAL A 662 -10.88 -13.09 7.76
N THR A 663 -10.25 -11.94 7.53
CA THR A 663 -10.95 -10.69 7.22
C THR A 663 -11.75 -10.78 5.91
N ARG A 664 -11.17 -11.37 4.85
CA ARG A 664 -11.90 -11.59 3.58
C ARG A 664 -13.14 -12.46 3.77
N ARG A 665 -12.98 -13.59 4.48
CA ARG A 665 -14.08 -14.52 4.81
C ARG A 665 -15.18 -13.84 5.65
N VAL A 666 -14.81 -13.12 6.71
CA VAL A 666 -15.77 -12.42 7.59
C VAL A 666 -16.52 -11.31 6.85
N ASN A 667 -15.87 -10.54 5.96
CA ASN A 667 -16.58 -9.57 5.13
C ASN A 667 -17.60 -10.22 4.20
N GLU A 668 -17.26 -11.34 3.56
CA GLU A 668 -18.19 -12.06 2.69
C GLU A 668 -19.41 -12.58 3.48
N ILE A 669 -19.20 -13.17 4.67
CA ILE A 669 -20.30 -13.66 5.52
C ILE A 669 -21.18 -12.50 6.03
N LEU A 670 -20.59 -11.40 6.49
CA LEU A 670 -21.35 -10.21 6.90
C LEU A 670 -22.14 -9.62 5.72
N HIS A 671 -21.57 -9.63 4.52
CA HIS A 671 -22.24 -9.16 3.30
C HIS A 671 -23.41 -10.09 2.90
N SER A 672 -23.20 -11.40 2.85
CA SER A 672 -24.24 -12.37 2.49
C SER A 672 -25.39 -12.40 3.50
N LEU A 673 -25.11 -12.12 4.78
CA LEU A 673 -26.12 -12.00 5.83
C LEU A 673 -26.79 -10.62 5.89
N GLY A 674 -26.34 -9.63 5.10
CA GLY A 674 -26.86 -8.25 5.14
C GLY A 674 -26.57 -7.52 6.46
N MET A 675 -25.48 -7.88 7.14
CA MET A 675 -25.14 -7.36 8.47
C MET A 675 -24.26 -6.11 8.39
N ASN A 676 -24.80 -4.98 8.82
CA ASN A 676 -24.13 -3.68 8.83
C ASN A 676 -23.42 -3.36 10.16
N ILE A 677 -23.19 -4.35 11.03
CA ILE A 677 -22.45 -4.15 12.28
C ILE A 677 -20.97 -3.80 12.00
N PRO A 678 -20.39 -2.74 12.60
CA PRO A 678 -18.97 -2.41 12.41
C PRO A 678 -18.05 -3.42 13.10
N TYR A 679 -16.80 -3.54 12.65
CA TYR A 679 -15.79 -4.38 13.31
C TYR A 679 -14.40 -3.77 13.42
N ILE A 680 -13.67 -4.20 14.44
CA ILE A 680 -12.34 -3.69 14.83
C ILE A 680 -11.35 -4.83 14.76
N HIS A 681 -10.23 -4.63 14.06
CA HIS A 681 -9.12 -5.58 14.02
C HIS A 681 -8.40 -5.63 15.35
N TYR A 682 -8.21 -6.81 15.94
CA TYR A 682 -7.34 -7.00 17.10
C TYR A 682 -6.07 -7.74 16.66
N ALA A 683 -4.95 -7.01 16.57
CA ALA A 683 -3.64 -7.57 16.28
C ALA A 683 -2.87 -7.84 17.58
N ASP A 684 -2.79 -9.12 17.96
CA ASP A 684 -2.04 -9.60 19.12
C ASP A 684 -0.63 -10.02 18.69
N ILE A 685 0.35 -9.15 18.92
CA ILE A 685 1.70 -9.28 18.36
C ILE A 685 2.64 -9.84 19.42
N ASP A 686 3.01 -11.10 19.24
CA ASP A 686 4.14 -11.71 19.93
C ASP A 686 5.35 -11.78 18.97
N ALA A 687 6.42 -11.06 19.31
CA ALA A 687 7.60 -10.93 18.47
C ALA A 687 8.83 -10.57 19.31
N VAL A 688 9.98 -11.12 18.93
CA VAL A 688 11.24 -11.02 19.70
C VAL A 688 12.08 -9.80 19.28
N THR A 689 11.93 -9.32 18.05
CA THR A 689 12.69 -8.17 17.53
C THR A 689 11.77 -7.01 17.13
N TYR A 690 12.32 -5.79 17.18
CA TYR A 690 11.58 -4.58 16.80
C TYR A 690 11.16 -4.58 15.32
N ASP A 691 12.02 -5.07 14.41
CA ASP A 691 11.66 -5.22 13.00
C ASP A 691 10.53 -6.24 12.77
N ASP A 692 10.55 -7.36 13.53
CA ASP A 692 9.44 -8.31 13.50
C ASP A 692 8.14 -7.66 14.01
N ILE A 693 8.18 -6.80 15.03
CA ILE A 693 7.01 -6.02 15.50
C ILE A 693 6.50 -5.09 14.39
N LEU A 694 7.37 -4.28 13.77
CA LEU A 694 7.00 -3.33 12.71
C LEU A 694 6.32 -4.03 11.53
N VAL A 695 6.93 -5.11 11.02
CA VAL A 695 6.41 -5.84 9.85
C VAL A 695 5.12 -6.59 10.20
N ASN A 696 5.04 -7.18 11.40
CA ASN A 696 3.83 -7.84 11.90
C ASN A 696 2.65 -6.86 11.95
N ALA A 697 2.80 -5.78 12.73
CA ALA A 697 1.76 -4.77 12.93
C ALA A 697 1.21 -4.24 11.61
N THR A 698 2.12 -3.87 10.70
CA THR A 698 1.76 -3.25 9.42
C THR A 698 1.00 -4.20 8.51
N LEU A 699 1.43 -5.46 8.40
CA LEU A 699 0.87 -6.39 7.41
C LEU A 699 -0.44 -7.04 7.83
N TYR A 700 -0.69 -7.25 9.13
CA TYR A 700 -1.93 -7.88 9.55
C TYR A 700 -3.12 -6.94 9.39
N VAL A 701 -2.98 -5.70 9.86
CA VAL A 701 -4.08 -4.74 9.86
C VAL A 701 -4.03 -3.82 8.66
N GLY A 702 -2.85 -3.30 8.30
CA GLY A 702 -2.71 -2.35 7.20
C GLY A 702 -3.14 -2.92 5.85
N THR A 703 -2.84 -4.19 5.57
CA THR A 703 -3.29 -4.87 4.32
C THR A 703 -4.81 -5.03 4.24
N CYS A 704 -5.52 -5.12 5.38
CA CYS A 704 -6.99 -5.09 5.39
C CYS A 704 -7.52 -3.67 5.20
N LEU A 705 -7.00 -2.71 5.96
CA LEU A 705 -7.44 -1.32 5.95
C LEU A 705 -7.18 -0.62 4.60
N ILE A 706 -6.07 -0.91 3.90
CA ILE A 706 -5.81 -0.33 2.57
C ILE A 706 -6.78 -0.81 1.49
N ASP A 707 -7.42 -1.96 1.72
CA ASP A 707 -8.52 -2.51 0.93
C ASP A 707 -9.89 -2.13 1.51
N LEU A 708 -9.95 -1.11 2.38
CA LEU A 708 -11.15 -0.57 3.05
C LEU A 708 -11.97 -1.60 3.85
N MET A 709 -11.31 -2.67 4.31
CA MET A 709 -11.88 -3.67 5.20
C MET A 709 -11.56 -3.29 6.65
N GLY A 710 -12.57 -2.90 7.43
CA GLY A 710 -12.48 -2.61 8.86
C GLY A 710 -12.91 -1.19 9.27
N ASP A 711 -13.36 -1.08 10.52
CA ASP A 711 -13.87 0.15 11.15
C ASP A 711 -13.05 0.61 12.36
N GLY A 712 -12.01 -0.15 12.72
CA GLY A 712 -11.08 0.18 13.78
C GLY A 712 -9.90 -0.78 13.84
N LEU A 713 -8.90 -0.43 14.64
CA LEU A 713 -7.79 -1.32 14.98
C LEU A 713 -7.32 -1.17 16.42
N ILE A 714 -6.90 -2.30 16.97
CA ILE A 714 -6.23 -2.47 18.25
C ILE A 714 -4.91 -3.19 17.98
N ILE A 715 -3.80 -2.59 18.40
CA ILE A 715 -2.48 -3.22 18.36
C ILE A 715 -2.05 -3.52 19.80
N ASN A 716 -1.70 -4.78 20.05
CA ASN A 716 -1.16 -5.23 21.32
C ASN A 716 0.20 -5.90 21.10
N VAL A 717 1.30 -5.17 21.27
CA VAL A 717 2.61 -5.81 21.45
C VAL A 717 2.66 -6.45 22.83
N ARG A 718 2.91 -7.78 22.89
CA ARG A 718 3.03 -8.52 24.16
C ARG A 718 4.41 -8.41 24.81
N ASN A 719 5.46 -8.54 24.00
CA ASN A 719 6.84 -8.69 24.47
C ASN A 719 7.58 -7.34 24.42
N ASP A 720 7.78 -6.73 25.59
CA ASP A 720 8.47 -5.45 25.77
C ASP A 720 10.01 -5.58 25.80
N LYS A 721 10.57 -6.80 25.84
CA LYS A 721 12.03 -7.02 25.81
C LYS A 721 12.67 -6.57 24.50
N ALA A 722 11.90 -6.58 23.41
CA ALA A 722 12.31 -6.01 22.12
C ALA A 722 12.46 -4.48 22.16
N ILE A 723 11.67 -3.82 23.03
CA ILE A 723 11.61 -2.36 23.19
C ILE A 723 12.78 -1.88 24.05
N THR A 724 13.22 -2.67 25.04
CA THR A 724 14.33 -2.33 25.95
C THR A 724 15.73 -2.60 25.38
N LYS A 725 15.89 -3.55 24.44
CA LYS A 725 17.21 -3.87 23.84
C LYS A 725 17.66 -2.85 22.78
N ASN A 726 16.73 -2.40 21.94
CA ASN A 726 16.98 -1.24 21.08
C ASN A 726 16.81 0.03 21.93
N LYS A 727 17.90 0.53 22.56
CA LYS A 727 17.90 1.86 23.19
C LYS A 727 17.30 2.86 22.20
N LEU A 728 16.10 3.35 22.52
CA LEU A 728 15.20 3.89 21.50
C LEU A 728 15.73 5.19 20.90
N LYS A 729 15.35 5.43 19.64
CA LYS A 729 15.22 6.79 19.10
C LYS A 729 14.33 7.56 20.09
N GLU A 730 14.70 8.79 20.44
CA GLU A 730 14.23 9.57 21.61
C GLU A 730 12.70 9.76 21.75
N GLU A 731 11.88 9.28 20.81
CA GLU A 731 10.44 9.54 20.67
C GLU A 731 9.51 8.46 21.26
N ILE A 732 9.94 7.20 21.40
CA ILE A 732 9.08 6.11 21.94
C ILE A 732 9.48 5.80 23.38
N SER A 733 8.55 5.97 24.32
CA SER A 733 8.76 5.82 25.77
C SER A 733 8.34 4.48 26.35
N SER A 734 7.35 3.81 25.74
CA SER A 734 6.72 2.62 26.32
C SER A 734 6.11 1.69 25.26
N ARG A 735 5.61 0.54 25.72
CA ARG A 735 4.81 -0.41 24.92
C ARG A 735 3.49 0.20 24.45
N VAL A 736 2.83 1.02 25.29
CA VAL A 736 1.60 1.74 24.93
C VAL A 736 1.88 2.80 23.87
N ALA A 737 2.98 3.55 24.02
CA ALA A 737 3.46 4.51 23.02
C ALA A 737 3.79 3.84 21.69
N LEU A 738 4.40 2.65 21.71
CA LEU A 738 4.67 1.85 20.51
C LEU A 738 3.38 1.40 19.82
N ASN A 739 2.39 0.88 20.56
CA ASN A 739 1.08 0.52 20.00
C ASN A 739 0.41 1.74 19.33
N SER A 740 0.45 2.91 19.98
CA SER A 740 -0.06 4.17 19.44
C SER A 740 0.71 4.61 18.19
N PHE A 741 2.04 4.58 18.21
CA PHE A 741 2.91 4.91 17.08
C PHE A 741 2.62 4.04 15.85
N LEU A 742 2.53 2.73 16.04
CA LEU A 742 2.20 1.79 14.96
C LEU A 742 0.82 2.10 14.37
N THR A 743 -0.18 2.29 15.24
CA THR A 743 -1.57 2.55 14.85
C THR A 743 -1.70 3.84 14.04
N LEU A 744 -1.13 4.95 14.53
CA LEU A 744 -1.20 6.24 13.86
C LEU A 744 -0.48 6.24 12.50
N ASN A 745 0.65 5.54 12.37
CA ASN A 745 1.36 5.44 11.08
C ASN A 745 0.63 4.54 10.07
N ILE A 746 0.09 3.39 10.50
CA ILE A 746 -0.72 2.53 9.62
C ILE A 746 -1.94 3.31 9.10
N LEU A 747 -2.62 4.07 9.96
CA LEU A 747 -3.76 4.90 9.55
C LEU A 747 -3.37 6.08 8.63
N GLN A 748 -2.21 6.71 8.87
CA GLN A 748 -1.65 7.75 8.00
C GLN A 748 -1.33 7.21 6.60
N ASP A 749 -0.69 6.04 6.50
CA ASP A 749 -0.25 5.46 5.22
C ASP A 749 -1.39 4.79 4.43
N THR A 750 -2.39 4.22 5.11
CA THR A 750 -3.65 3.75 4.51
C THR A 750 -4.58 4.89 4.08
N ARG A 751 -4.29 6.13 4.49
CA ARG A 751 -5.06 7.36 4.19
C ARG A 751 -6.44 7.45 4.83
N ILE A 752 -6.72 6.61 5.82
CA ILE A 752 -8.02 6.59 6.52
C ILE A 752 -8.14 7.72 7.54
N ARG A 753 -7.08 7.99 8.32
CA ARG A 753 -6.99 9.16 9.24
C ARG A 753 -5.61 9.80 9.06
N LEU A 754 -5.56 11.13 8.91
CA LEU A 754 -4.32 11.90 8.71
C LEU A 754 -4.06 12.79 9.94
N PHE A 755 -2.95 12.56 10.62
CA PHE A 755 -2.66 13.14 11.94
C PHE A 755 -1.48 14.13 11.97
N LYS A 756 -0.62 14.04 10.96
CA LYS A 756 0.66 14.76 10.86
C LYS A 756 0.99 15.09 9.41
N THR A 757 2.03 15.88 9.20
CA THR A 757 2.56 16.18 7.87
C THR A 757 2.93 14.89 7.14
N ASP A 758 2.48 14.78 5.90
CA ASP A 758 2.78 13.68 4.99
C ASP A 758 4.02 14.03 4.16
N TYR A 759 5.06 13.19 4.28
CA TYR A 759 6.36 13.43 3.65
C TYR A 759 6.56 12.53 2.42
N ILE A 760 7.01 13.16 1.35
CA ILE A 760 7.39 12.52 0.09
C ILE A 760 8.88 12.82 -0.14
N ALA A 761 9.78 12.00 0.43
CA ALA A 761 11.22 12.25 0.36
C ALA A 761 11.94 11.25 -0.54
N CYS A 762 12.83 11.70 -1.42
CA CYS A 762 13.62 10.80 -2.27
C CYS A 762 14.40 9.77 -1.43
N PRO A 763 14.59 8.54 -1.93
CA PRO A 763 15.64 7.69 -1.41
C PRO A 763 17.02 8.28 -1.72
N SER A 764 18.01 7.93 -0.90
CA SER A 764 19.41 8.27 -1.18
C SER A 764 19.85 7.63 -2.51
N CYS A 765 20.43 8.41 -3.43
CA CYS A 765 20.98 7.91 -4.69
C CYS A 765 22.08 8.86 -5.21
N GLY A 766 22.94 8.39 -6.11
CA GLY A 766 24.02 9.18 -6.72
C GLY A 766 23.63 10.40 -7.56
N ARG A 767 22.39 10.89 -7.46
CA ARG A 767 21.91 12.15 -8.07
C ARG A 767 21.61 13.24 -7.03
N THR A 768 21.58 12.90 -5.74
CA THR A 768 21.20 13.83 -4.68
C THR A 768 22.25 14.96 -4.58
N LEU A 769 21.79 16.22 -4.59
CA LEU A 769 22.64 17.40 -4.67
C LEU A 769 22.98 18.06 -3.31
N PHE A 770 22.48 17.46 -2.22
CA PHE A 770 22.59 17.92 -0.83
C PHE A 770 22.49 16.72 0.13
N ASN A 771 22.71 16.91 1.44
CA ASN A 771 22.48 15.83 2.41
C ASN A 771 20.98 15.64 2.68
N ILE A 772 20.33 14.85 1.83
CA ILE A 772 18.88 14.60 1.93
C ILE A 772 18.49 13.95 3.27
N GLN A 773 19.35 13.13 3.88
CA GLN A 773 19.02 12.47 5.15
C GLN A 773 18.89 13.49 6.29
N GLU A 774 19.87 14.38 6.42
CA GLU A 774 19.88 15.46 7.42
C GLU A 774 18.79 16.50 7.14
N THR A 775 18.65 16.94 5.89
CA THR A 775 17.64 17.93 5.51
C THR A 775 16.22 17.40 5.69
N THR A 776 15.94 16.13 5.34
CA THR A 776 14.63 15.52 5.62
C THR A 776 14.37 15.44 7.13
N LYS A 777 15.35 15.07 7.97
CA LYS A 777 15.20 15.11 9.44
C LYS A 777 14.92 16.53 9.96
N LYS A 778 15.66 17.55 9.49
CA LYS A 778 15.47 18.97 9.88
C LYS A 778 14.06 19.45 9.52
N ILE A 779 13.60 19.21 8.30
CA ILE A 779 12.25 19.57 7.85
C ILE A 779 11.19 18.80 8.67
N MET A 780 11.36 17.49 8.90
CA MET A 780 10.43 16.68 9.70
C MET A 780 10.28 17.20 11.13
N LYS A 781 11.40 17.55 11.78
CA LYS A 781 11.39 18.15 13.14
C LYS A 781 10.65 19.48 13.17
N LEU A 782 10.86 20.33 12.16
CA LEU A 782 10.26 21.68 12.09
C LEU A 782 8.78 21.69 11.69
N THR A 783 8.32 20.72 10.90
CA THR A 783 6.98 20.75 10.28
C THR A 783 6.07 19.56 10.63
N GLY A 784 6.55 18.60 11.44
CA GLY A 784 5.84 17.33 11.68
C GLY A 784 4.46 17.46 12.33
N HIS A 785 4.22 18.55 13.08
CA HIS A 785 2.97 18.81 13.78
C HIS A 785 1.80 19.23 12.86
N LEU A 786 2.08 19.73 11.65
CA LEU A 786 1.07 20.35 10.79
C LEU A 786 0.07 19.31 10.21
N LYS A 787 -1.21 19.46 10.53
CA LYS A 787 -2.26 18.55 10.03
C LYS A 787 -2.63 18.87 8.58
N GLY A 788 -2.75 17.84 7.74
CA GLY A 788 -3.16 17.98 6.33
C GLY A 788 -2.14 18.65 5.40
N VAL A 789 -0.91 18.90 5.86
CA VAL A 789 0.18 19.42 5.03
C VAL A 789 0.92 18.26 4.35
N LYS A 790 1.41 18.51 3.14
CA LYS A 790 2.18 17.54 2.33
C LYS A 790 3.45 18.21 1.85
N ILE A 791 4.60 17.67 2.23
CA ILE A 791 5.91 18.25 1.89
C ILE A 791 6.74 17.23 1.14
N ALA A 792 7.19 17.61 -0.05
CA ALA A 792 8.13 16.84 -0.84
C ALA A 792 9.56 17.31 -0.57
N VAL A 793 10.49 16.38 -0.34
CA VAL A 793 11.92 16.66 -0.16
C VAL A 793 12.70 15.88 -1.20
N MET A 794 13.09 16.56 -2.27
CA MET A 794 13.53 15.95 -3.52
C MET A 794 15.02 16.20 -3.75
N GLY A 795 15.81 15.12 -3.75
CA GLY A 795 17.27 15.20 -3.85
C GLY A 795 17.79 15.81 -5.16
N CYS A 796 16.97 15.78 -6.22
CA CYS A 796 17.31 16.37 -7.51
C CYS A 796 16.07 16.73 -8.33
N ILE A 797 16.22 17.72 -9.22
CA ILE A 797 15.20 18.17 -10.18
C ILE A 797 14.75 17.09 -11.19
N VAL A 798 15.52 16.00 -11.36
CA VAL A 798 15.37 15.02 -12.44
C VAL A 798 14.05 14.25 -12.38
N ASN A 799 13.76 13.60 -11.23
CA ASN A 799 12.47 12.97 -11.00
C ASN A 799 11.60 13.82 -10.05
N GLY A 800 12.23 14.65 -9.21
CA GLY A 800 11.57 15.33 -8.10
C GLY A 800 10.36 16.16 -8.49
N ILE A 801 10.42 16.89 -9.61
CA ILE A 801 9.27 17.67 -10.13
C ILE A 801 8.05 16.79 -10.40
N GLY A 802 8.26 15.57 -10.91
CA GLY A 802 7.18 14.62 -11.17
C GLY A 802 6.68 13.95 -9.89
N GLU A 803 7.61 13.51 -9.05
CA GLU A 803 7.30 12.77 -7.81
C GLU A 803 6.69 13.67 -6.70
N MET A 804 6.91 14.99 -6.75
CA MET A 804 6.27 15.97 -5.87
C MET A 804 4.91 16.49 -6.34
N ALA A 805 4.39 16.02 -7.48
CA ALA A 805 3.22 16.60 -8.15
C ALA A 805 1.93 16.68 -7.30
N ASP A 806 1.84 15.83 -6.26
CA ASP A 806 0.72 15.71 -5.32
C ASP A 806 1.01 16.35 -3.93
N ALA A 807 2.16 17.02 -3.77
CA ALA A 807 2.53 17.73 -2.55
C ALA A 807 2.00 19.17 -2.55
N HIS A 808 1.83 19.74 -1.35
CA HIS A 808 1.49 21.15 -1.20
C HIS A 808 2.74 22.03 -1.33
N PHE A 809 3.86 21.57 -0.79
CA PHE A 809 5.14 22.26 -0.82
C PHE A 809 6.24 21.33 -1.32
N GLY A 810 7.16 21.84 -2.14
CA GLY A 810 8.32 21.09 -2.62
C GLY A 810 9.62 21.79 -2.26
N TYR A 811 10.55 21.04 -1.68
CA TYR A 811 11.95 21.41 -1.46
C TYR A 811 12.79 20.57 -2.42
N VAL A 812 13.41 21.19 -3.43
CA VAL A 812 14.05 20.46 -4.55
C VAL A 812 15.49 20.91 -4.75
N GLY A 813 16.44 19.96 -4.77
CA GLY A 813 17.82 20.24 -5.18
C GLY A 813 17.88 20.60 -6.67
N SER A 814 18.26 21.85 -6.97
CA SER A 814 18.37 22.36 -8.34
C SER A 814 19.82 22.41 -8.85
N ALA A 815 20.78 22.68 -7.95
CA ALA A 815 22.22 22.55 -8.16
C ALA A 815 22.91 22.24 -6.80
N PRO A 816 24.22 21.89 -6.75
CA PRO A 816 24.91 21.70 -5.47
C PRO A 816 24.80 22.95 -4.57
N LYS A 817 24.44 22.76 -3.30
CA LYS A 817 24.14 23.83 -2.32
C LYS A 817 23.00 24.79 -2.72
N LYS A 818 22.15 24.40 -3.67
CA LYS A 818 21.10 25.27 -4.25
C LYS A 818 19.76 24.55 -4.34
N ILE A 819 18.75 25.21 -3.77
CA ILE A 819 17.40 24.68 -3.62
C ILE A 819 16.41 25.54 -4.42
N ASP A 820 15.39 24.88 -4.95
CA ASP A 820 14.19 25.50 -5.52
C ASP A 820 12.99 25.13 -4.61
N LEU A 821 12.17 26.12 -4.26
CA LEU A 821 10.94 25.94 -3.48
C LEU A 821 9.69 26.06 -4.36
N TYR A 822 8.76 25.14 -4.15
CA TYR A 822 7.54 25.02 -4.94
C TYR A 822 6.28 25.09 -4.07
N TYR A 823 5.21 25.65 -4.62
CA TYR A 823 3.84 25.49 -4.11
C TYR A 823 3.01 24.74 -5.15
N GLY A 824 2.61 23.51 -4.82
CA GLY A 824 2.09 22.56 -5.80
C GLY A 824 3.05 22.33 -6.97
N LYS A 825 2.71 22.86 -8.14
CA LYS A 825 3.49 22.74 -9.38
C LYS A 825 4.18 24.05 -9.79
N GLU A 826 3.95 25.13 -9.05
CA GLU A 826 4.52 26.45 -9.29
C GLU A 826 5.87 26.61 -8.58
N LEU A 827 6.89 27.06 -9.30
CA LEU A 827 8.20 27.42 -8.75
C LEU A 827 8.08 28.82 -8.11
N VAL A 828 8.19 28.90 -6.79
CA VAL A 828 8.00 30.15 -6.03
C VAL A 828 9.33 30.83 -5.73
N GLU A 829 10.35 30.06 -5.36
CA GLU A 829 11.71 30.56 -5.13
C GLU A 829 12.74 29.65 -5.79
N ARG A 830 13.83 30.21 -6.30
CA ARG A 830 14.78 29.51 -7.17
C ARG A 830 16.23 29.79 -6.78
N ASN A 831 17.07 28.75 -6.80
CA ASN A 831 18.50 28.81 -6.49
C ASN A 831 18.81 29.47 -5.12
N ILE A 832 17.93 29.27 -4.12
CA ILE A 832 18.18 29.77 -2.77
C ILE A 832 19.31 28.95 -2.12
N PRO A 833 20.13 29.55 -1.24
CA PRO A 833 21.14 28.81 -0.48
C PRO A 833 20.51 27.68 0.36
N GLU A 834 21.14 26.51 0.36
CA GLU A 834 20.64 25.33 1.10
C GLU A 834 20.46 25.59 2.60
N GLU A 835 21.36 26.38 3.18
CA GLU A 835 21.42 26.72 4.61
C GLU A 835 20.15 27.49 5.07
N GLU A 836 19.70 28.44 4.26
CA GLU A 836 18.50 29.27 4.48
C GLU A 836 17.19 28.54 4.08
N ALA A 837 17.27 27.53 3.21
CA ALA A 837 16.10 26.98 2.51
C ALA A 837 15.04 26.34 3.41
N CYS A 838 15.41 25.90 4.63
CA CYS A 838 14.43 25.37 5.60
C CYS A 838 13.55 26.48 6.18
N ASP A 839 14.11 27.66 6.44
CA ASP A 839 13.40 28.77 7.06
C ASP A 839 12.51 29.45 6.01
N ARG A 840 13.01 29.59 4.78
CA ARG A 840 12.22 30.00 3.60
C ARG A 840 11.02 29.06 3.33
N LEU A 841 11.20 27.75 3.52
CA LEU A 841 10.08 26.79 3.44
C LEU A 841 9.02 27.05 4.52
N ILE A 842 9.41 27.40 5.75
CA ILE A 842 8.48 27.77 6.83
C ILE A 842 7.74 29.07 6.51
N GLU A 843 8.45 30.10 6.01
CA GLU A 843 7.85 31.35 5.54
C GLU A 843 6.80 31.09 4.44
N LEU A 844 7.12 30.21 3.48
CA LEU A 844 6.20 29.81 2.42
C LEU A 844 4.95 29.08 2.98
N ILE A 845 5.12 28.17 3.94
CA ILE A 845 4.00 27.48 4.60
C ILE A 845 3.09 28.48 5.35
N LYS A 846 3.68 29.46 6.05
CA LYS A 846 2.96 30.55 6.73
C LYS A 846 2.21 31.43 5.73
N LYS A 847 2.86 31.86 4.64
CA LYS A 847 2.26 32.67 3.55
C LYS A 847 1.04 32.03 2.90
N HIS A 848 0.98 30.70 2.87
CA HIS A 848 -0.16 29.93 2.35
C HIS A 848 -1.19 29.50 3.41
N ASN A 849 -1.15 30.09 4.61
CA ASN A 849 -2.08 29.81 5.73
C ASN A 849 -2.17 28.32 6.09
N LYS A 850 -1.05 27.59 5.98
CA LYS A 850 -0.93 26.17 6.31
C LYS A 850 -0.03 25.90 7.54
N TRP A 851 0.46 26.96 8.18
CA TRP A 851 1.13 26.89 9.47
C TRP A 851 0.11 26.86 10.60
N GLN A 852 0.39 26.05 11.62
CA GLN A 852 -0.30 26.00 12.90
C GLN A 852 0.81 25.86 13.93
N ASP A 853 0.86 26.71 14.95
CA ASP A 853 1.94 26.61 15.93
C ASP A 853 1.86 25.28 16.71
N PRO A 854 3.01 24.73 17.16
CA PRO A 854 3.02 23.53 17.99
C PRO A 854 2.18 23.73 19.26
N SER A 855 1.33 22.75 19.55
CA SER A 855 0.52 22.62 20.78
C SER A 855 1.37 22.29 21.99
#